data_AF-A0A329Z8A6-F1
#
_entry.id   AF-A0A329Z8A6-F1
#
_cell.length_a   1.000
_cell.length_b   1.000
_cell.length_c   1.000
_cell.angle_alpha   90.00
_cell.angle_beta   90.00
_cell.angle_gamma   90.00
#
_symmetry.space_group_name_H-M   'P 1'
#
loop_
_entity.id
_entity.type
_entity.pdbx_description
1 polymer ?
#
loop_
_entity_poly.entity_id
_entity_poly.type
_entity_poly.pdbx_seq_one_letter_code
_entity_poly.pdbx_strand_id
1 'polypeptide(L)'
;MKKISKITLSLVCASVLLSATNSLAQANKKAYDVINLTKAKQENPNIDGSGVVVGVVDSVFNTQNPIIQNKLINSINNTIDPNRFSGSDKITMLHGTQVLSLIVGNSSDLMGVANGATFYGLAYLNPSPLYTGDIKADIQKMINSGVKVINHSYVSNGFALINRKWDNGLEAIVPNQQNSQNGSAISYDEFQKLTQSDISLQRAQALAELSKEQGILNIVGVGNDGFSSPRANSVLPSYDESYRGLLAVGGLNADKITIQNDKITIGGITEADRTAATKKWSDGSGDKSGVILNELIVKQGIYTYSNFFAGSASLYGIMAPAQNIVTANGRYGYTYYDTDSKEIKTDLTTTITDSGTSFAAPLVSGVAALVEQKFPFLNGSQIGDILLTTANKNVTTPKLVVTRNTGTTGTAEFYSIFYIDHEVPTNNGGDINWNQVKQDLAEAGFKSSDNDNGVAEYIVKNLLKSNADAGANKTANSVAVVKLSKEDFIGSGILDAQKALKGLAALNINRLNPSDIESFDNKYYGFYTIDTKGLNGIFTNSIDEIKWNDKYHLKDATNSLKSDNRVNTDLSTLQAGFIKTGDGKLKFSQNTLNYFGPTIARGGILEFDNVIAENTALYADKGGQILISGQTNAKQNLYAINGGEVQISGTLSSGDVYALNGGIVGGKGTITQNLRNDSGVVFAGFMPDTDSIKGGEKLSVGGKYTQGNKGRLIIGFNKNSPNSVVHTDLSAQNYEIKGGVLEILPVYDENGQRIQSGDKLKLDLAFLKNNANNANFSNIEVADTRTLRITFDKNTQIISAELKADVLKTQNMSQSM
;
A
#
# COMPACT_ATOMS: atom_id res chain seq x y z
N MET A 1 -21.10 68.17 11.30
CA MET A 1 -20.97 67.15 12.37
C MET A 1 -21.84 65.95 12.03
N LYS A 2 -21.27 64.72 12.13
CA LYS A 2 -21.91 63.40 11.94
C LYS A 2 -22.36 63.11 10.48
N LYS A 3 -22.27 61.90 9.94
CA LYS A 3 -22.00 60.56 10.47
C LYS A 3 -21.53 59.66 9.31
N ILE A 4 -20.62 58.75 9.60
CA ILE A 4 -20.10 57.71 8.70
C ILE A 4 -21.09 56.55 8.63
N SER A 5 -21.39 56.04 7.43
CA SER A 5 -21.93 54.70 7.20
C SER A 5 -20.88 53.85 6.47
N LYS A 6 -20.58 52.68 7.02
CA LYS A 6 -19.80 51.61 6.37
C LYS A 6 -20.78 50.72 5.62
N ILE A 7 -20.58 50.54 4.32
CA ILE A 7 -21.19 49.48 3.52
C ILE A 7 -20.07 48.63 2.93
N THR A 8 -20.25 47.33 3.13
CA THR A 8 -19.48 46.17 2.72
C THR A 8 -19.34 46.09 1.20
N LEU A 9 -18.11 45.88 0.69
CA LEU A 9 -17.87 45.47 -0.69
C LEU A 9 -17.07 44.17 -0.67
N SER A 10 -17.63 43.13 -1.29
CA SER A 10 -17.08 41.78 -1.36
C SER A 10 -15.76 41.76 -2.13
N LEU A 11 -14.72 41.17 -1.54
CA LEU A 11 -13.51 40.77 -2.25
C LEU A 11 -13.82 39.53 -3.11
N VAL A 12 -14.22 39.80 -4.34
CA VAL A 12 -13.98 38.95 -5.51
C VAL A 12 -12.86 39.66 -6.29
N CYS A 13 -11.91 38.88 -6.83
CA CYS A 13 -10.73 39.29 -7.60
C CYS A 13 -9.44 39.63 -6.83
N ALA A 14 -8.78 38.58 -6.34
CA ALA A 14 -7.33 38.43 -6.44
C ALA A 14 -7.03 36.96 -6.81
N SER A 15 -7.47 36.56 -8.00
CA SER A 15 -7.29 35.21 -8.53
C SER A 15 -6.92 35.25 -10.00
N VAL A 16 -5.76 35.83 -10.32
CA VAL A 16 -5.06 35.60 -11.60
C VAL A 16 -3.55 35.73 -11.36
N LEU A 17 -2.81 34.70 -11.82
CA LEU A 17 -1.35 34.56 -11.91
C LEU A 17 -0.58 34.08 -10.66
N LEU A 18 -0.85 32.83 -10.29
CA LEU A 18 0.18 31.82 -10.01
C LEU A 18 -0.38 30.44 -10.39
N SER A 19 -0.85 30.32 -11.64
CA SER A 19 -0.87 29.01 -12.29
C SER A 19 0.57 28.67 -12.67
N ALA A 20 1.37 28.27 -11.68
CA ALA A 20 2.52 27.42 -11.96
C ALA A 20 1.91 26.17 -12.58
N THR A 21 2.00 26.07 -13.90
CA THR A 21 1.74 24.85 -14.62
C THR A 21 2.59 23.76 -13.97
N ASN A 22 1.95 22.87 -13.23
CA ASN A 22 2.46 21.54 -12.91
C ASN A 22 2.56 20.74 -14.23
N SER A 23 3.36 21.22 -15.18
CA SER A 23 3.83 20.35 -16.24
C SER A 23 4.85 19.45 -15.57
N LEU A 24 4.46 18.20 -15.27
CA LEU A 24 5.44 17.12 -15.25
C LEU A 24 6.35 17.35 -16.47
N ALA A 25 7.67 17.37 -16.24
CA ALA A 25 8.64 17.59 -17.30
C ALA A 25 8.27 16.76 -18.55
N GLN A 26 8.54 17.27 -19.74
CA GLN A 26 8.25 16.54 -20.98
C GLN A 26 8.93 15.14 -21.00
N ALA A 27 10.04 15.02 -20.28
CA ALA A 27 10.74 13.77 -20.00
C ALA A 27 9.82 12.75 -19.31
N ASN A 28 9.85 11.50 -19.79
CA ASN A 28 9.11 10.37 -19.23
C ASN A 28 7.58 10.49 -19.20
N LYS A 29 6.97 11.44 -19.95
CA LYS A 29 5.51 11.63 -19.96
C LYS A 29 4.74 10.30 -20.11
N LYS A 30 5.11 9.46 -21.08
CA LYS A 30 4.44 8.16 -21.29
C LYS A 30 4.60 7.22 -20.10
N ALA A 31 5.78 7.16 -19.49
CA ALA A 31 6.01 6.34 -18.31
C ALA A 31 5.13 6.81 -17.13
N TYR A 32 5.01 8.14 -16.94
CA TYR A 32 4.16 8.74 -15.90
C TYR A 32 2.66 8.55 -16.16
N ASP A 33 2.24 8.57 -17.42
CA ASP A 33 0.86 8.25 -17.80
C ASP A 33 0.53 6.78 -17.51
N VAL A 34 1.46 5.85 -17.78
CA VAL A 34 1.29 4.40 -17.48
C VAL A 34 1.03 4.14 -16.00
N ILE A 35 1.68 4.90 -15.12
CA ILE A 35 1.54 4.72 -13.67
C ILE A 35 0.53 5.68 -13.01
N ASN A 36 -0.30 6.36 -13.82
CA ASN A 36 -1.29 7.36 -13.36
C ASN A 36 -0.69 8.50 -12.49
N LEU A 37 0.59 8.84 -12.64
CA LEU A 37 1.24 9.86 -11.80
C LEU A 37 0.65 11.25 -12.02
N THR A 38 0.32 11.61 -13.26
CA THR A 38 -0.28 12.90 -13.59
C THR A 38 -1.59 13.12 -12.84
N LYS A 39 -2.49 12.12 -12.84
CA LYS A 39 -3.76 12.16 -12.09
C LYS A 39 -3.50 12.21 -10.58
N ALA A 40 -2.54 11.41 -10.09
CA ALA A 40 -2.18 11.38 -8.69
C ALA A 40 -1.75 12.77 -8.17
N LYS A 41 -0.86 13.47 -8.89
CA LYS A 41 -0.41 14.82 -8.54
C LYS A 41 -1.50 15.88 -8.69
N GLN A 42 -2.42 15.73 -9.65
CA GLN A 42 -3.58 16.63 -9.79
C GLN A 42 -4.55 16.52 -8.61
N GLU A 43 -4.85 15.29 -8.17
CA GLU A 43 -5.73 15.04 -7.02
C GLU A 43 -5.06 15.37 -5.67
N ASN A 44 -3.73 15.42 -5.64
CA ASN A 44 -2.93 15.61 -4.42
C ASN A 44 -1.80 16.63 -4.66
N PRO A 45 -2.11 17.92 -4.92
CA PRO A 45 -1.12 18.90 -5.36
C PRO A 45 -0.01 19.21 -4.34
N ASN A 46 -0.22 18.88 -3.07
CA ASN A 46 0.75 19.06 -1.98
C ASN A 46 1.53 17.77 -1.64
N ILE A 47 1.30 16.68 -2.38
CA ILE A 47 1.97 15.40 -2.18
C ILE A 47 3.02 15.22 -3.28
N ASP A 48 4.25 15.58 -2.97
CA ASP A 48 5.42 15.55 -3.86
C ASP A 48 6.64 14.84 -3.24
N GLY A 49 6.50 14.28 -2.03
CA GLY A 49 7.57 13.65 -1.26
C GLY A 49 8.26 14.58 -0.25
N SER A 50 7.81 15.84 -0.13
CA SER A 50 8.37 16.78 0.84
C SER A 50 8.36 16.21 2.27
N GLY A 51 9.51 16.30 2.95
CA GLY A 51 9.69 15.76 4.31
C GLY A 51 10.04 14.28 4.37
N VAL A 52 10.09 13.58 3.22
CA VAL A 52 10.51 12.17 3.13
C VAL A 52 11.99 12.08 2.73
N VAL A 53 12.70 11.15 3.36
CA VAL A 53 14.07 10.76 2.99
C VAL A 53 14.02 9.36 2.39
N VAL A 54 14.47 9.22 1.14
CA VAL A 54 14.54 7.92 0.46
C VAL A 54 15.97 7.38 0.54
N GLY A 55 16.10 6.11 0.92
CA GLY A 55 17.37 5.40 0.87
C GLY A 55 17.65 4.89 -0.53
N VAL A 56 18.88 5.03 -1.02
CA VAL A 56 19.30 4.44 -2.30
C VAL A 56 20.61 3.69 -2.11
N VAL A 57 20.60 2.38 -2.39
CA VAL A 57 21.79 1.51 -2.39
C VAL A 57 22.15 1.17 -3.83
N ASP A 58 23.16 1.84 -4.36
CA ASP A 58 23.57 1.74 -5.75
C ASP A 58 25.07 2.04 -5.89
N SER A 59 25.49 2.52 -7.05
CA SER A 59 26.79 3.12 -7.34
C SER A 59 26.81 4.60 -6.93
N VAL A 60 27.74 5.38 -7.47
CA VAL A 60 27.95 6.78 -7.06
C VAL A 60 26.81 7.71 -7.47
N PHE A 61 26.62 8.76 -6.66
CA PHE A 61 25.60 9.80 -6.78
C PHE A 61 26.28 11.15 -7.06
N ASN A 62 26.19 11.63 -8.30
CA ASN A 62 26.77 12.89 -8.72
C ASN A 62 25.83 14.08 -8.45
N THR A 63 25.99 14.69 -7.27
CA THR A 63 25.20 15.85 -6.85
C THR A 63 25.60 17.17 -7.54
N GLN A 64 26.56 17.17 -8.47
CA GLN A 64 26.82 18.32 -9.33
C GLN A 64 25.75 18.47 -10.42
N ASN A 65 25.06 17.39 -10.77
CA ASN A 65 23.98 17.44 -11.75
C ASN A 65 22.79 18.28 -11.20
N PRO A 66 22.34 19.34 -11.92
CA PRO A 66 21.30 20.24 -11.45
C PRO A 66 19.96 19.55 -11.17
N ILE A 67 19.70 18.37 -11.76
CA ILE A 67 18.47 17.60 -11.53
C ILE A 67 18.38 17.12 -10.07
N ILE A 68 19.50 16.74 -9.45
CA ILE A 68 19.54 16.21 -8.08
C ILE A 68 20.35 17.10 -7.12
N GLN A 69 20.67 18.32 -7.55
CA GLN A 69 21.38 19.29 -6.73
C GLN A 69 20.56 19.58 -5.46
N ASN A 70 21.25 19.69 -4.32
CA ASN A 70 20.65 19.96 -3.00
C ASN A 70 19.66 18.88 -2.49
N LYS A 71 19.67 17.66 -3.06
CA LYS A 71 18.82 16.55 -2.60
C LYS A 71 19.48 15.64 -1.57
N LEU A 72 20.79 15.69 -1.45
CA LEU A 72 21.58 14.80 -0.60
C LEU A 72 21.49 15.22 0.87
N ILE A 73 21.00 14.32 1.73
CA ILE A 73 21.09 14.44 3.19
C ILE A 73 22.47 13.98 3.65
N ASN A 74 22.86 12.77 3.26
CA ASN A 74 24.17 12.19 3.56
C ASN A 74 24.47 11.01 2.62
N SER A 75 25.73 10.64 2.47
CA SER A 75 26.12 9.46 1.70
C SER A 75 27.28 8.70 2.30
N ILE A 76 27.35 7.41 1.99
CA ILE A 76 28.41 6.50 2.37
C ILE A 76 29.09 6.00 1.09
N ASN A 77 30.43 5.98 1.10
CA ASN A 77 31.29 5.51 0.00
C ASN A 77 31.13 6.26 -1.35
N ASN A 78 30.69 7.52 -1.34
CA ASN A 78 30.32 8.26 -2.55
C ASN A 78 31.45 9.12 -3.18
N THR A 79 32.71 8.71 -3.03
CA THR A 79 33.83 9.39 -3.69
C THR A 79 33.81 9.06 -5.18
N ILE A 80 33.77 10.09 -6.05
CA ILE A 80 33.74 9.92 -7.51
C ILE A 80 35.17 10.03 -8.06
N ASP A 81 35.63 8.99 -8.75
CA ASP A 81 36.87 9.00 -9.56
C ASP A 81 36.53 9.26 -11.03
N PRO A 82 36.84 10.45 -11.58
CA PRO A 82 36.45 10.80 -12.95
C PRO A 82 37.09 9.92 -14.03
N ASN A 83 38.22 9.27 -13.73
CA ASN A 83 38.88 8.36 -14.68
C ASN A 83 38.08 7.08 -14.91
N ARG A 84 37.13 6.77 -14.02
CA ARG A 84 36.24 5.60 -14.10
C ARG A 84 35.00 5.86 -14.96
N PHE A 85 34.80 7.09 -15.42
CA PHE A 85 33.71 7.42 -16.36
C PHE A 85 33.95 6.91 -17.79
N SER A 86 35.11 6.32 -18.05
CA SER A 86 35.42 5.59 -19.30
C SER A 86 35.82 4.14 -19.03
N GLY A 87 35.86 3.32 -20.08
CA GLY A 87 36.15 1.89 -19.97
C GLY A 87 35.02 1.07 -19.34
N SER A 88 35.39 -0.02 -18.66
CA SER A 88 34.44 -1.03 -18.12
C SER A 88 33.53 -0.49 -17.03
N ASP A 89 33.97 0.52 -16.29
CA ASP A 89 33.26 1.03 -15.11
C ASP A 89 32.23 2.10 -15.46
N LYS A 90 32.22 2.58 -16.70
CA LYS A 90 31.38 3.67 -17.20
C LYS A 90 29.90 3.48 -16.84
N ILE A 91 29.33 2.31 -17.08
CA ILE A 91 27.90 2.04 -16.80
C ILE A 91 27.65 2.15 -15.31
N THR A 92 28.47 1.47 -14.50
CA THR A 92 28.37 1.52 -13.03
C THR A 92 28.52 2.93 -12.50
N MET A 93 29.45 3.74 -13.02
CA MET A 93 29.65 5.12 -12.56
C MET A 93 28.48 6.07 -12.83
N LEU A 94 27.62 5.76 -13.82
CA LEU A 94 26.46 6.59 -14.15
C LEU A 94 25.22 6.19 -13.36
N HIS A 95 25.11 4.91 -13.03
CA HIS A 95 23.86 4.24 -12.69
C HIS A 95 23.16 4.83 -11.45
N GLY A 96 23.89 5.09 -10.36
CA GLY A 96 23.31 5.56 -9.10
C GLY A 96 22.66 6.94 -9.22
N THR A 97 23.29 7.82 -10.01
CA THR A 97 22.73 9.13 -10.36
C THR A 97 21.48 9.00 -11.23
N GLN A 98 21.49 8.07 -12.20
CA GLN A 98 20.34 7.81 -13.06
C GLN A 98 19.14 7.30 -12.25
N VAL A 99 19.34 6.27 -11.41
CA VAL A 99 18.32 5.68 -10.54
C VAL A 99 17.71 6.72 -9.61
N LEU A 100 18.55 7.47 -8.90
CA LEU A 100 18.11 8.48 -7.93
C LEU A 100 17.26 9.59 -8.57
N SER A 101 17.62 10.01 -9.79
CA SER A 101 16.94 11.11 -10.49
C SER A 101 15.46 10.84 -10.78
N LEU A 102 15.07 9.56 -10.92
CA LEU A 102 13.69 9.15 -11.13
C LEU A 102 12.85 9.25 -9.86
N ILE A 103 13.48 9.18 -8.69
CA ILE A 103 12.83 9.35 -7.39
C ILE A 103 12.73 10.84 -7.08
N VAL A 104 13.86 11.53 -6.94
CA VAL A 104 13.95 12.87 -6.30
C VAL A 104 14.32 14.00 -7.25
N GLY A 105 14.51 13.73 -8.54
CA GLY A 105 14.90 14.74 -9.52
C GLY A 105 13.93 15.94 -9.52
N ASN A 106 14.46 17.16 -9.58
CA ASN A 106 13.66 18.36 -9.43
C ASN A 106 14.20 19.51 -10.30
N SER A 107 14.14 19.35 -11.62
CA SER A 107 14.45 20.41 -12.59
C SER A 107 13.44 20.45 -13.74
N SER A 108 13.58 21.44 -14.64
CA SER A 108 12.81 21.53 -15.88
C SER A 108 13.08 20.36 -16.84
N ASP A 109 14.30 19.81 -16.80
CA ASP A 109 14.75 18.76 -17.72
C ASP A 109 14.22 17.39 -17.31
N LEU A 110 14.15 17.15 -15.99
CA LEU A 110 13.63 15.91 -15.42
C LEU A 110 13.02 16.18 -14.04
N MET A 111 11.74 15.82 -13.92
CA MET A 111 11.01 15.81 -12.66
C MET A 111 10.81 14.36 -12.22
N GLY A 112 11.37 13.98 -11.08
CA GLY A 112 11.17 12.68 -10.45
C GLY A 112 9.75 12.51 -9.91
N VAL A 113 9.42 11.28 -9.53
CA VAL A 113 8.10 10.94 -8.99
C VAL A 113 7.83 11.70 -7.69
N ALA A 114 8.79 11.64 -6.75
CA ALA A 114 8.78 12.31 -5.45
C ALA A 114 9.81 13.46 -5.44
N ASN A 115 9.60 14.44 -6.31
CA ASN A 115 10.53 15.55 -6.56
C ASN A 115 10.72 16.50 -5.36
N GLY A 116 9.87 16.44 -4.33
CA GLY A 116 10.04 17.14 -3.05
C GLY A 116 10.88 16.37 -2.03
N ALA A 117 11.09 15.06 -2.22
CA ALA A 117 11.88 14.24 -1.31
C ALA A 117 13.38 14.55 -1.39
N THR A 118 14.09 14.08 -0.36
CA THR A 118 15.55 14.08 -0.27
C THR A 118 16.06 12.64 -0.18
N PHE A 119 17.37 12.43 -0.23
CA PHE A 119 17.92 11.07 -0.20
C PHE A 119 19.13 10.89 0.72
N TYR A 120 19.27 9.65 1.18
CA TYR A 120 20.49 9.13 1.80
C TYR A 120 21.06 8.04 0.88
N GLY A 121 22.29 8.23 0.41
CA GLY A 121 22.93 7.32 -0.55
C GLY A 121 23.93 6.36 0.10
N LEU A 122 23.89 5.09 -0.27
CA LEU A 122 24.97 4.13 -0.04
C LEU A 122 25.53 3.72 -1.41
N ALA A 123 26.69 4.26 -1.77
CA ALA A 123 27.40 3.96 -3.01
C ALA A 123 28.15 2.62 -2.87
N TYR A 124 27.38 1.58 -2.66
CA TYR A 124 27.79 0.19 -2.49
C TYR A 124 28.52 -0.37 -3.73
N LEU A 125 28.05 -0.02 -4.93
CA LEU A 125 28.64 -0.44 -6.20
C LEU A 125 29.70 0.54 -6.71
N ASN A 126 30.27 1.40 -5.84
CA ASN A 126 31.34 2.29 -6.27
C ASN A 126 32.56 1.46 -6.73
N PRO A 127 33.04 1.61 -7.98
CA PRO A 127 34.22 0.89 -8.45
C PRO A 127 35.51 1.39 -7.80
N SER A 128 35.54 2.62 -7.26
CA SER A 128 36.73 3.19 -6.62
C SER A 128 36.39 4.36 -5.67
N PRO A 129 36.61 4.23 -4.35
CA PRO A 129 37.05 3.02 -3.65
C PRO A 129 35.94 1.96 -3.58
N LEU A 130 36.34 0.70 -3.60
CA LEU A 130 35.43 -0.41 -3.37
C LEU A 130 34.83 -0.32 -1.97
N TYR A 131 33.55 -0.65 -1.84
CA TYR A 131 32.89 -0.69 -0.54
C TYR A 131 33.43 -1.84 0.33
N THR A 132 34.01 -1.50 1.48
CA THR A 132 34.53 -2.45 2.47
C THR A 132 33.87 -2.31 3.85
N GLY A 133 32.76 -1.57 3.93
CA GLY A 133 32.05 -1.32 5.18
C GLY A 133 31.17 -2.48 5.65
N ASP A 134 30.58 -2.31 6.83
CA ASP A 134 29.52 -3.18 7.34
C ASP A 134 28.16 -2.67 6.82
N ILE A 135 27.56 -3.45 5.91
CA ILE A 135 26.33 -3.05 5.24
C ILE A 135 25.17 -2.88 6.23
N LYS A 136 25.05 -3.75 7.24
CA LYS A 136 23.94 -3.70 8.21
C LYS A 136 24.07 -2.45 9.06
N ALA A 137 25.28 -2.15 9.53
CA ALA A 137 25.55 -0.93 10.30
C ALA A 137 25.35 0.35 9.46
N ASP A 138 25.75 0.36 8.19
CA ASP A 138 25.61 1.52 7.32
C ASP A 138 24.16 1.77 6.88
N ILE A 139 23.39 0.71 6.64
CA ILE A 139 21.93 0.83 6.43
C ILE A 139 21.26 1.29 7.73
N GLN A 140 21.71 0.87 8.90
CA GLN A 140 21.15 1.37 10.16
C GLN A 140 21.33 2.89 10.29
N LYS A 141 22.48 3.46 9.86
CA LYS A 141 22.68 4.91 9.83
C LYS A 141 21.69 5.60 8.88
N MET A 142 21.42 4.97 7.73
CA MET A 142 20.42 5.43 6.77
C MET A 142 19.02 5.44 7.39
N ILE A 143 18.60 4.36 8.05
CA ILE A 143 17.30 4.26 8.75
C ILE A 143 17.19 5.31 9.86
N ASN A 144 18.24 5.49 10.66
CA ASN A 144 18.30 6.50 11.73
C ASN A 144 18.15 7.93 11.20
N SER A 145 18.35 8.16 9.91
CA SER A 145 18.12 9.45 9.24
C SER A 145 16.67 9.63 8.76
N GLY A 146 15.76 8.74 9.14
CA GLY A 146 14.33 8.80 8.82
C GLY A 146 13.91 8.02 7.57
N VAL A 147 14.79 7.21 7.00
CA VAL A 147 14.48 6.40 5.81
C VAL A 147 13.53 5.26 6.17
N LYS A 148 12.40 5.16 5.46
CA LYS A 148 11.49 3.98 5.49
C LYS A 148 11.41 3.23 4.17
N VAL A 149 11.84 3.84 3.07
CA VAL A 149 11.85 3.26 1.72
C VAL A 149 13.28 3.23 1.21
N ILE A 150 13.76 2.05 0.84
CA ILE A 150 15.07 1.81 0.26
C ILE A 150 14.91 1.24 -1.15
N ASN A 151 15.44 1.98 -2.13
CA ASN A 151 15.61 1.49 -3.49
C ASN A 151 16.98 0.82 -3.64
N HIS A 152 17.03 -0.35 -4.26
CA HIS A 152 18.30 -0.95 -4.66
C HIS A 152 18.19 -1.68 -6.00
N SER A 153 19.28 -1.77 -6.74
CA SER A 153 19.25 -2.24 -8.14
C SER A 153 20.38 -3.21 -8.50
N TYR A 154 21.06 -3.77 -7.50
CA TYR A 154 22.01 -4.86 -7.69
C TYR A 154 21.31 -6.23 -7.72
N VAL A 155 21.99 -7.23 -8.29
CA VAL A 155 21.47 -8.59 -8.46
C VAL A 155 22.39 -9.62 -7.78
N SER A 156 21.81 -10.72 -7.30
CA SER A 156 22.56 -11.91 -6.90
C SER A 156 22.73 -12.89 -8.06
N ASN A 157 23.52 -13.93 -7.85
CA ASN A 157 23.58 -15.06 -8.75
C ASN A 157 22.35 -15.97 -8.57
N GLY A 158 21.93 -16.55 -9.70
CA GLY A 158 20.91 -17.59 -9.71
C GLY A 158 19.45 -17.11 -9.66
N PHE A 159 18.59 -18.07 -9.98
CA PHE A 159 17.14 -18.00 -10.09
C PHE A 159 16.59 -19.18 -9.29
N ALA A 160 16.36 -18.95 -8.00
CA ALA A 160 16.08 -20.01 -7.03
C ALA A 160 14.76 -20.74 -7.32
N LEU A 161 13.73 -20.01 -7.77
CA LEU A 161 12.40 -20.58 -8.05
C LEU A 161 12.35 -21.45 -9.31
N ILE A 162 13.38 -21.41 -10.15
CA ILE A 162 13.51 -22.27 -11.33
C ILE A 162 14.77 -23.15 -11.29
N ASN A 163 15.50 -23.15 -10.17
CA ASN A 163 16.74 -23.89 -9.98
C ASN A 163 17.73 -23.68 -11.15
N ARG A 164 18.05 -22.42 -11.46
CA ARG A 164 19.02 -22.07 -12.53
C ARG A 164 20.07 -21.07 -12.06
N LYS A 165 21.28 -21.15 -12.60
CA LYS A 165 22.33 -20.14 -12.48
C LYS A 165 23.14 -20.05 -13.77
N TRP A 166 23.74 -18.89 -13.99
CA TRP A 166 24.73 -18.71 -15.05
C TRP A 166 26.11 -19.13 -14.53
N ASP A 167 26.78 -20.02 -15.27
CA ASP A 167 28.14 -20.51 -15.03
C ASP A 167 28.87 -20.62 -16.39
N ASN A 168 29.56 -21.73 -16.68
CA ASN A 168 30.01 -22.10 -18.04
C ASN A 168 28.85 -22.35 -19.02
N GLY A 169 27.60 -22.18 -18.58
CA GLY A 169 26.36 -22.26 -19.34
C GLY A 169 25.19 -21.98 -18.40
N LEU A 170 23.96 -22.33 -18.81
CA LEU A 170 22.82 -22.32 -17.89
C LEU A 170 22.77 -23.64 -17.11
N GLU A 171 23.15 -23.62 -15.83
CA GLU A 171 23.26 -24.82 -15.00
C GLU A 171 22.19 -24.85 -13.90
N ALA A 172 21.94 -26.05 -13.34
CA ALA A 172 21.14 -26.18 -12.14
C ALA A 172 21.93 -25.71 -10.91
N ILE A 173 21.27 -25.02 -9.97
CA ILE A 173 21.87 -24.71 -8.65
C ILE A 173 22.05 -26.02 -7.88
N VAL A 174 21.04 -26.89 -7.91
CA VAL A 174 21.04 -28.22 -7.29
C VAL A 174 20.84 -29.28 -8.37
N PRO A 175 21.93 -29.93 -8.86
CA PRO A 175 21.86 -30.83 -10.02
C PRO A 175 21.18 -32.19 -9.73
N ASN A 176 21.17 -32.64 -8.47
CA ASN A 176 20.73 -33.99 -8.08
C ASN A 176 19.31 -34.05 -7.49
N GLN A 177 18.53 -32.97 -7.52
CA GLN A 177 17.09 -33.10 -7.20
C GLN A 177 16.43 -33.98 -8.28
N GLN A 178 15.53 -34.89 -7.88
CA GLN A 178 14.82 -35.83 -8.76
C GLN A 178 14.09 -35.19 -9.97
N ASN A 179 14.05 -33.84 -10.03
CA ASN A 179 13.45 -32.99 -11.05
C ASN A 179 14.39 -31.86 -11.54
N SER A 180 15.72 -31.97 -11.45
CA SER A 180 16.65 -30.89 -11.85
C SER A 180 16.47 -30.42 -13.31
N GLN A 181 15.92 -31.28 -14.16
CA GLN A 181 15.49 -30.98 -15.54
C GLN A 181 14.18 -30.16 -15.63
N ASN A 182 13.33 -30.09 -14.60
CA ASN A 182 11.96 -29.55 -14.66
C ASN A 182 11.79 -28.10 -14.15
N GLY A 183 12.88 -27.37 -13.88
CA GLY A 183 12.80 -25.93 -13.58
C GLY A 183 11.98 -25.58 -12.33
N SER A 184 11.98 -26.45 -11.32
CA SER A 184 11.26 -26.24 -10.05
C SER A 184 12.09 -25.45 -9.03
N ALA A 185 11.44 -24.89 -8.01
CA ALA A 185 12.12 -24.17 -6.94
C ALA A 185 13.06 -25.06 -6.12
N ILE A 186 14.22 -24.54 -5.73
CA ILE A 186 15.09 -25.19 -4.73
C ILE A 186 14.43 -25.15 -3.34
N SER A 187 14.83 -26.03 -2.42
CA SER A 187 14.33 -26.02 -1.03
C SER A 187 14.87 -24.83 -0.24
N TYR A 188 14.23 -24.53 0.90
CA TYR A 188 14.70 -23.51 1.85
C TYR A 188 16.14 -23.77 2.30
N ASP A 189 16.47 -25.01 2.65
CA ASP A 189 17.84 -25.38 3.08
C ASP A 189 18.89 -25.11 1.99
N GLU A 190 18.57 -25.40 0.73
CA GLU A 190 19.45 -25.11 -0.40
C GLU A 190 19.52 -23.61 -0.69
N PHE A 191 18.43 -22.87 -0.51
CA PHE A 191 18.43 -21.41 -0.58
C PHE A 191 19.32 -20.79 0.49
N GLN A 192 19.33 -21.32 1.72
CA GLN A 192 20.23 -20.86 2.79
C GLN A 192 21.71 -21.09 2.44
N LYS A 193 22.04 -22.23 1.83
CA LYS A 193 23.41 -22.49 1.32
C LYS A 193 23.79 -21.50 0.23
N LEU A 194 22.87 -21.21 -0.69
CA LEU A 194 23.10 -20.20 -1.74
C LEU A 194 23.41 -18.84 -1.12
N THR A 195 22.63 -18.40 -0.12
CA THR A 195 22.87 -17.16 0.61
C THR A 195 24.23 -17.13 1.26
N GLN A 196 24.71 -18.23 1.86
CA GLN A 196 26.06 -18.29 2.44
C GLN A 196 27.19 -18.19 1.40
N SER A 197 26.93 -18.54 0.14
CA SER A 197 27.93 -18.52 -0.94
C SER A 197 27.91 -17.25 -1.81
N ASP A 198 26.81 -16.48 -1.78
CA ASP A 198 26.60 -15.31 -2.64
C ASP A 198 26.55 -14.02 -1.82
N ILE A 199 27.58 -13.19 -1.95
CA ILE A 199 27.71 -11.96 -1.18
C ILE A 199 26.60 -10.93 -1.46
N SER A 200 26.07 -10.88 -2.69
CA SER A 200 24.93 -10.00 -3.02
C SER A 200 23.66 -10.49 -2.35
N LEU A 201 23.47 -11.81 -2.24
CA LEU A 201 22.34 -12.41 -1.54
C LEU A 201 22.44 -12.22 -0.01
N GLN A 202 23.62 -12.37 0.59
CA GLN A 202 23.85 -12.06 2.02
C GLN A 202 23.46 -10.61 2.34
N ARG A 203 23.82 -9.69 1.46
CA ARG A 203 23.53 -8.27 1.59
C ARG A 203 22.03 -7.97 1.46
N ALA A 204 21.37 -8.62 0.51
CA ALA A 204 19.90 -8.55 0.39
C ALA A 204 19.20 -9.15 1.63
N GLN A 205 19.74 -10.22 2.21
CA GLN A 205 19.24 -10.78 3.47
C GLN A 205 19.39 -9.78 4.62
N ALA A 206 20.53 -9.08 4.74
CA ALA A 206 20.70 -8.04 5.76
C ALA A 206 19.67 -6.89 5.63
N LEU A 207 19.36 -6.46 4.40
CA LEU A 207 18.28 -5.49 4.14
C LEU A 207 16.90 -6.04 4.51
N ALA A 208 16.63 -7.31 4.20
CA ALA A 208 15.36 -7.97 4.50
C ALA A 208 15.16 -8.17 6.02
N GLU A 209 16.22 -8.51 6.75
CA GLU A 209 16.21 -8.56 8.23
C GLU A 209 15.86 -7.20 8.83
N LEU A 210 16.49 -6.12 8.36
CA LEU A 210 16.16 -4.77 8.82
C LEU A 210 14.72 -4.37 8.45
N SER A 211 14.22 -4.83 7.30
CA SER A 211 12.81 -4.66 6.92
C SER A 211 11.86 -5.32 7.91
N LYS A 212 12.16 -6.55 8.32
CA LYS A 212 11.40 -7.29 9.34
C LYS A 212 11.48 -6.62 10.71
N GLU A 213 12.66 -6.20 11.15
CA GLU A 213 12.90 -5.66 12.49
C GLU A 213 12.35 -4.24 12.66
N GLN A 214 12.42 -3.41 11.62
CA GLN A 214 12.16 -1.96 11.73
C GLN A 214 11.06 -1.47 10.78
N GLY A 215 10.43 -2.38 10.03
CA GLY A 215 9.36 -2.03 9.11
C GLY A 215 9.84 -1.15 7.95
N ILE A 216 10.95 -1.51 7.31
CA ILE A 216 11.49 -0.85 6.12
C ILE A 216 10.94 -1.49 4.85
N LEU A 217 10.72 -0.70 3.80
CA LEU A 217 10.35 -1.18 2.47
C LEU A 217 11.58 -1.21 1.57
N ASN A 218 11.97 -2.39 1.12
CA ASN A 218 12.99 -2.63 0.11
C ASN A 218 12.32 -2.82 -1.26
N ILE A 219 12.77 -2.06 -2.25
CA ILE A 219 12.25 -2.12 -3.62
C ILE A 219 13.41 -2.43 -4.55
N VAL A 220 13.29 -3.53 -5.29
CA VAL A 220 14.36 -4.09 -6.10
C VAL A 220 13.91 -4.47 -7.50
N GLY A 221 14.75 -4.24 -8.51
CA GLY A 221 14.52 -4.77 -9.85
C GLY A 221 14.57 -6.30 -9.87
N VAL A 222 13.78 -6.94 -10.71
CA VAL A 222 13.78 -8.41 -10.86
C VAL A 222 15.03 -8.96 -11.55
N GLY A 223 15.85 -8.11 -12.17
CA GLY A 223 17.00 -8.46 -12.99
C GLY A 223 16.74 -8.30 -14.49
N ASN A 224 17.82 -8.21 -15.26
CA ASN A 224 17.82 -7.89 -16.68
C ASN A 224 18.31 -9.08 -17.52
N ASP A 225 17.73 -10.26 -17.30
CA ASP A 225 18.21 -11.54 -17.85
C ASP A 225 17.21 -12.25 -18.77
N GLY A 226 15.95 -11.78 -18.84
CA GLY A 226 14.89 -12.37 -19.66
C GLY A 226 14.37 -13.74 -19.19
N PHE A 227 14.42 -14.04 -17.89
CA PHE A 227 13.90 -15.30 -17.34
C PHE A 227 12.47 -15.18 -16.81
N SER A 228 11.80 -16.32 -16.66
CA SER A 228 10.47 -16.41 -16.04
C SER A 228 10.45 -16.02 -14.57
N SER A 229 11.61 -16.01 -13.90
CA SER A 229 11.73 -15.83 -12.45
C SER A 229 12.71 -14.71 -12.11
N PRO A 230 12.53 -13.97 -10.99
CA PRO A 230 13.49 -12.97 -10.56
C PRO A 230 14.80 -13.61 -10.09
N ARG A 231 15.83 -12.78 -9.95
CA ARG A 231 17.09 -13.15 -9.27
C ARG A 231 16.84 -13.52 -7.81
N ALA A 232 17.71 -14.35 -7.24
CA ALA A 232 17.54 -14.91 -5.88
C ALA A 232 17.35 -13.83 -4.79
N ASN A 233 18.00 -12.66 -4.92
CA ASN A 233 17.84 -11.54 -4.00
C ASN A 233 16.47 -10.84 -4.05
N SER A 234 15.67 -11.10 -5.09
CA SER A 234 14.34 -10.52 -5.24
C SER A 234 13.23 -11.49 -4.83
N VAL A 235 13.58 -12.70 -4.37
CA VAL A 235 12.62 -13.75 -3.96
C VAL A 235 12.80 -14.23 -2.52
N LEU A 236 13.57 -13.53 -1.68
CA LEU A 236 13.67 -13.86 -0.24
C LEU A 236 12.30 -14.09 0.43
N PRO A 237 11.24 -13.28 0.14
CA PRO A 237 9.93 -13.48 0.75
C PRO A 237 9.21 -14.78 0.37
N SER A 238 9.66 -15.45 -0.71
CA SER A 238 9.16 -16.78 -1.08
C SER A 238 9.68 -17.89 -0.16
N TYR A 239 10.82 -17.66 0.50
CA TYR A 239 11.52 -18.62 1.35
C TYR A 239 11.36 -18.30 2.84
N ASP A 240 11.27 -17.03 3.18
CA ASP A 240 10.91 -16.54 4.52
C ASP A 240 9.82 -15.47 4.38
N GLU A 241 8.58 -15.89 4.65
CA GLU A 241 7.40 -15.05 4.47
C GLU A 241 7.30 -13.91 5.49
N SER A 242 8.25 -13.80 6.44
CA SER A 242 8.35 -12.64 7.33
C SER A 242 8.94 -11.39 6.65
N TYR A 243 9.57 -11.53 5.48
CA TYR A 243 10.13 -10.41 4.71
C TYR A 243 9.08 -9.69 3.84
N ARG A 244 7.95 -9.31 4.44
CA ARG A 244 6.84 -8.65 3.74
C ARG A 244 7.22 -7.33 3.07
N GLY A 245 8.17 -6.60 3.65
CA GLY A 245 8.64 -5.32 3.15
C GLY A 245 9.66 -5.42 2.02
N LEU A 246 9.63 -6.46 1.17
CA LEU A 246 10.41 -6.53 -0.06
C LEU A 246 9.47 -6.62 -1.28
N LEU A 247 9.65 -5.72 -2.24
CA LEU A 247 8.95 -5.71 -3.52
C LEU A 247 9.91 -5.90 -4.68
N ALA A 248 9.53 -6.79 -5.61
CA ALA A 248 10.26 -7.04 -6.83
C ALA A 248 9.59 -6.30 -8.00
N VAL A 249 10.37 -5.58 -8.81
CA VAL A 249 9.86 -4.69 -9.85
C VAL A 249 10.31 -5.16 -11.23
N GLY A 250 9.33 -5.51 -12.06
CA GLY A 250 9.50 -5.90 -13.47
C GLY A 250 9.34 -4.72 -14.42
N GLY A 251 9.85 -4.89 -15.64
CA GLY A 251 10.02 -3.81 -16.60
C GLY A 251 9.04 -3.84 -17.79
N LEU A 252 8.37 -2.72 -18.02
CA LEU A 252 7.53 -2.48 -19.19
C LEU A 252 8.18 -1.55 -20.20
N ASN A 253 7.73 -1.66 -21.45
CA ASN A 253 7.98 -0.67 -22.48
C ASN A 253 6.77 0.27 -22.58
N ALA A 254 6.86 1.45 -21.96
CA ALA A 254 5.75 2.41 -21.91
C ALA A 254 5.30 2.89 -23.30
N ASP A 255 6.16 2.85 -24.33
CA ASP A 255 5.79 3.23 -25.70
C ASP A 255 4.76 2.31 -26.35
N LYS A 256 4.57 1.12 -25.77
CA LYS A 256 3.70 0.06 -26.29
C LYS A 256 2.55 -0.26 -25.33
N ILE A 257 2.29 0.63 -24.38
CA ILE A 257 1.14 0.55 -23.48
C ILE A 257 0.05 1.49 -23.98
N THR A 258 -1.19 1.01 -24.02
CA THR A 258 -2.38 1.85 -24.23
C THR A 258 -3.32 1.75 -23.04
N ILE A 259 -3.98 2.86 -22.71
CA ILE A 259 -4.92 2.94 -21.59
C ILE A 259 -6.23 3.49 -22.12
N GLN A 260 -7.32 2.75 -21.91
CA GLN A 260 -8.68 3.18 -22.26
C GLN A 260 -9.61 2.80 -21.11
N ASN A 261 -10.32 3.78 -20.53
CA ASN A 261 -11.22 3.57 -19.38
C ASN A 261 -10.56 2.76 -18.25
N ASP A 262 -9.35 3.15 -17.85
CA ASP A 262 -8.50 2.48 -16.85
C ASP A 262 -8.12 1.02 -17.15
N LYS A 263 -8.49 0.48 -18.32
CA LYS A 263 -7.99 -0.80 -18.83
C LYS A 263 -6.66 -0.57 -19.53
N ILE A 264 -5.65 -1.33 -19.12
CA ILE A 264 -4.32 -1.30 -19.74
C ILE A 264 -4.23 -2.41 -20.78
N THR A 265 -3.68 -2.11 -21.95
CA THR A 265 -3.31 -3.14 -22.94
C THR A 265 -1.80 -3.12 -23.14
N ILE A 266 -1.16 -4.25 -22.88
CA ILE A 266 0.25 -4.48 -23.20
C ILE A 266 0.31 -4.85 -24.68
N GLY A 267 0.77 -3.90 -25.51
CA GLY A 267 0.81 -4.04 -26.95
C GLY A 267 1.89 -5.01 -27.45
N GLY A 268 1.65 -5.58 -28.64
CA GLY A 268 2.63 -6.36 -29.39
C GLY A 268 3.33 -5.54 -30.49
N ILE A 269 4.00 -6.26 -31.38
CA ILE A 269 4.68 -5.68 -32.55
C ILE A 269 3.64 -5.30 -33.60
N THR A 270 3.70 -4.05 -34.08
CA THR A 270 2.78 -3.54 -35.11
C THR A 270 3.34 -3.71 -36.53
N GLU A 271 2.50 -3.57 -37.55
CA GLU A 271 2.95 -3.54 -38.96
C GLU A 271 3.97 -2.42 -39.21
N ALA A 272 3.78 -1.24 -38.59
CA ALA A 272 4.71 -0.13 -38.71
C ALA A 272 6.11 -0.46 -38.13
N ASP A 273 6.15 -1.18 -37.00
CA ASP A 273 7.41 -1.66 -36.43
C ASP A 273 8.12 -2.65 -37.36
N ARG A 274 7.37 -3.59 -37.96
CA ARG A 274 7.90 -4.55 -38.94
C ARG A 274 8.47 -3.86 -40.16
N THR A 275 7.70 -2.95 -40.76
CA THR A 275 8.15 -2.20 -41.94
C THR A 275 9.44 -1.43 -41.64
N ALA A 276 9.54 -0.78 -40.47
CA ALA A 276 10.74 -0.07 -40.05
C ALA A 276 11.95 -1.00 -39.83
N ALA A 277 11.75 -2.15 -39.18
CA ALA A 277 12.79 -3.14 -38.95
C ALA A 277 13.31 -3.75 -40.26
N THR A 278 12.41 -4.13 -41.17
CA THR A 278 12.78 -4.70 -42.48
C THR A 278 13.53 -3.68 -43.34
N LYS A 279 13.19 -2.39 -43.27
CA LYS A 279 13.94 -1.34 -43.99
C LYS A 279 15.38 -1.24 -43.52
N LYS A 280 15.63 -1.30 -42.21
CA LYS A 280 16.99 -1.28 -41.65
C LYS A 280 17.85 -2.44 -42.14
N TRP A 281 17.26 -3.61 -42.35
CA TRP A 281 17.97 -4.75 -42.95
C TRP A 281 18.39 -4.48 -44.39
N SER A 282 17.54 -3.84 -45.21
CA SER A 282 17.88 -3.51 -46.61
C SER A 282 19.17 -2.68 -46.73
N ASP A 283 19.57 -2.00 -45.65
CA ASP A 283 20.77 -1.18 -45.56
C ASP A 283 21.93 -1.88 -44.80
N GLY A 284 21.79 -3.16 -44.42
CA GLY A 284 22.68 -3.89 -43.49
C GLY A 284 23.48 -5.06 -44.09
N SER A 285 24.31 -5.70 -43.25
CA SER A 285 25.04 -6.95 -43.54
C SER A 285 24.86 -7.95 -42.38
N GLY A 286 24.96 -9.26 -42.62
CA GLY A 286 24.80 -10.31 -41.59
C GLY A 286 23.64 -11.30 -41.85
N ASP A 287 23.13 -11.94 -40.80
CA ASP A 287 21.92 -12.77 -40.87
C ASP A 287 20.67 -11.87 -40.87
N LYS A 288 19.89 -11.92 -41.96
CA LYS A 288 18.68 -11.09 -42.13
C LYS A 288 17.73 -11.20 -40.94
N SER A 289 17.45 -12.42 -40.51
CA SER A 289 16.46 -12.68 -39.47
C SER A 289 16.95 -12.22 -38.10
N GLY A 290 18.23 -12.40 -37.80
CA GLY A 290 18.84 -11.87 -36.58
C GLY A 290 18.82 -10.34 -36.51
N VAL A 291 19.13 -9.65 -37.61
CA VAL A 291 19.09 -8.17 -37.67
C VAL A 291 17.67 -7.64 -37.49
N ILE A 292 16.69 -8.23 -38.18
CA ILE A 292 15.28 -7.83 -38.05
C ILE A 292 14.76 -8.12 -36.63
N LEU A 293 15.08 -9.29 -36.06
CA LEU A 293 14.73 -9.62 -34.69
C LEU A 293 15.28 -8.59 -33.70
N ASN A 294 16.51 -8.13 -33.92
CA ASN A 294 17.13 -7.17 -33.02
C ASN A 294 16.34 -5.87 -32.87
N GLU A 295 15.72 -5.43 -33.97
CA GLU A 295 14.85 -4.25 -34.00
C GLU A 295 13.45 -4.55 -33.45
N LEU A 296 12.88 -5.71 -33.76
CA LEU A 296 11.51 -6.07 -33.39
C LEU A 296 11.34 -6.38 -31.91
N ILE A 297 12.30 -7.08 -31.30
CA ILE A 297 12.14 -7.62 -29.95
C ILE A 297 11.98 -6.53 -28.88
N VAL A 298 12.53 -5.33 -29.11
CA VAL A 298 12.38 -4.15 -28.24
C VAL A 298 11.09 -3.36 -28.50
N LYS A 299 10.24 -3.79 -29.45
CA LYS A 299 8.95 -3.16 -29.81
C LYS A 299 7.74 -3.87 -29.19
N GLN A 300 7.98 -4.81 -28.29
CA GLN A 300 6.94 -5.40 -27.44
C GLN A 300 6.57 -4.45 -26.30
N GLY A 301 5.42 -4.71 -25.64
CA GLY A 301 4.95 -4.03 -24.43
C GLY A 301 5.77 -4.28 -23.16
N ILE A 302 6.79 -5.12 -23.25
CA ILE A 302 7.71 -5.45 -22.16
C ILE A 302 9.10 -4.88 -22.44
N TYR A 303 9.88 -4.67 -21.38
CA TYR A 303 11.33 -4.54 -21.53
C TYR A 303 11.92 -5.93 -21.80
N THR A 304 12.60 -6.10 -22.94
CA THR A 304 12.97 -7.44 -23.47
C THR A 304 13.90 -8.26 -22.58
N TYR A 305 14.64 -7.61 -21.67
CA TYR A 305 15.50 -8.28 -20.69
C TYR A 305 14.84 -8.42 -19.32
N SER A 306 13.62 -7.92 -19.10
CA SER A 306 12.97 -8.05 -17.80
C SER A 306 12.79 -9.53 -17.44
N ASN A 307 13.18 -9.89 -16.22
CA ASN A 307 12.68 -11.12 -15.62
C ASN A 307 11.19 -10.98 -15.27
N PHE A 308 10.52 -12.11 -15.01
CA PHE A 308 9.12 -12.18 -14.58
C PHE A 308 9.01 -12.80 -13.18
N PHE A 309 7.78 -13.06 -12.72
CA PHE A 309 7.47 -13.39 -11.33
C PHE A 309 6.93 -14.81 -11.15
N ALA A 310 7.45 -15.79 -11.92
CA ALA A 310 6.96 -17.17 -11.86
C ALA A 310 6.90 -17.71 -10.42
N GLY A 311 5.76 -18.32 -10.10
CA GLY A 311 5.51 -18.97 -8.81
C GLY A 311 5.20 -17.97 -7.71
N SER A 312 5.80 -18.19 -6.54
CA SER A 312 5.60 -17.38 -5.33
C SER A 312 6.06 -15.92 -5.47
N ALA A 313 6.94 -15.62 -6.43
CA ALA A 313 7.41 -14.25 -6.67
C ALA A 313 6.29 -13.29 -7.08
N SER A 314 5.22 -13.78 -7.72
CA SER A 314 4.08 -12.97 -8.16
C SER A 314 3.37 -12.24 -7.02
N LEU A 315 3.40 -12.79 -5.80
CA LEU A 315 2.82 -12.20 -4.59
C LEU A 315 3.52 -10.90 -4.14
N TYR A 316 4.77 -10.71 -4.54
CA TYR A 316 5.62 -9.56 -4.19
C TYR A 316 6.01 -8.74 -5.42
N GLY A 317 5.51 -9.13 -6.59
CA GLY A 317 5.86 -8.56 -7.89
C GLY A 317 4.95 -7.40 -8.29
N ILE A 318 5.53 -6.38 -8.93
CA ILE A 318 4.79 -5.28 -9.57
C ILE A 318 5.51 -4.83 -10.84
N MET A 319 4.76 -4.39 -11.85
CA MET A 319 5.33 -3.89 -13.11
C MET A 319 5.39 -2.36 -13.13
N ALA A 320 6.49 -1.80 -13.63
CA ALA A 320 6.64 -0.38 -13.91
C ALA A 320 7.45 -0.13 -15.21
N PRO A 321 7.35 1.05 -15.82
CA PRO A 321 8.15 1.40 -17.00
C PRO A 321 9.66 1.26 -16.77
N ALA A 322 10.35 0.59 -17.69
CA ALA A 322 11.78 0.30 -17.62
C ALA A 322 12.54 0.69 -18.89
N GLN A 323 11.86 0.88 -20.03
CA GLN A 323 12.51 1.10 -21.32
C GLN A 323 12.40 2.54 -21.79
N ASN A 324 13.47 3.06 -22.41
CA ASN A 324 13.57 4.41 -22.95
C ASN A 324 13.31 5.49 -21.89
N ILE A 325 13.88 5.32 -20.69
CA ILE A 325 13.68 6.21 -19.56
C ILE A 325 14.75 7.31 -19.57
N VAL A 326 14.32 8.56 -19.56
CA VAL A 326 15.17 9.74 -19.40
C VAL A 326 15.57 9.86 -17.93
N THR A 327 16.87 9.99 -17.67
CA THR A 327 17.48 10.01 -16.34
C THR A 327 18.52 11.12 -16.26
N ALA A 328 18.97 11.52 -15.07
CA ALA A 328 20.09 12.44 -14.91
C ALA A 328 21.40 11.78 -15.37
N ASN A 329 22.22 12.53 -16.09
CA ASN A 329 23.54 12.07 -16.51
C ASN A 329 24.51 12.07 -15.31
N GLY A 330 24.98 10.88 -14.92
CA GLY A 330 25.98 10.72 -13.85
C GLY A 330 27.33 11.36 -14.15
N ARG A 331 27.66 11.66 -15.41
CA ARG A 331 28.91 12.31 -15.83
C ARG A 331 28.90 13.83 -15.75
N TYR A 332 27.73 14.45 -15.55
CA TYR A 332 27.58 15.91 -15.60
C TYR A 332 28.60 16.64 -14.70
N GLY A 333 29.25 17.68 -15.24
CA GLY A 333 30.20 18.52 -14.52
C GLY A 333 31.61 17.93 -14.40
N TYR A 334 31.81 16.65 -14.76
CA TYR A 334 33.13 16.03 -14.71
C TYR A 334 33.87 16.08 -16.05
N THR A 335 35.19 16.26 -15.94
CA THR A 335 36.14 16.10 -17.03
C THR A 335 36.71 14.69 -17.00
N TYR A 336 36.68 13.98 -18.13
CA TYR A 336 37.14 12.60 -18.24
C TYR A 336 37.82 12.36 -19.61
N TYR A 337 38.65 11.32 -19.68
CA TYR A 337 39.20 10.85 -20.95
C TYR A 337 38.20 9.91 -21.62
N ASP A 338 37.65 10.33 -22.75
CA ASP A 338 36.75 9.53 -23.57
C ASP A 338 37.55 8.58 -24.47
N THR A 339 37.43 7.28 -24.21
CA THR A 339 38.16 6.24 -24.95
C THR A 339 37.79 6.15 -26.42
N ASP A 340 36.54 6.52 -26.78
CA ASP A 340 36.04 6.35 -28.13
C ASP A 340 36.60 7.45 -29.06
N SER A 341 36.65 8.68 -28.55
CA SER A 341 37.22 9.83 -29.28
C SER A 341 38.71 10.07 -29.02
N LYS A 342 39.27 9.46 -27.96
CA LYS A 342 40.64 9.69 -27.47
C LYS A 342 40.91 11.14 -27.05
N GLU A 343 39.89 11.81 -26.52
CA GLU A 343 39.96 13.21 -26.10
C GLU A 343 39.54 13.38 -24.63
N ILE A 344 40.04 14.45 -24.00
CA ILE A 344 39.54 14.89 -22.69
C ILE A 344 38.29 15.74 -22.92
N LYS A 345 37.18 15.34 -22.31
CA LYS A 345 35.88 16.00 -22.46
C LYS A 345 35.29 16.36 -21.11
N THR A 346 34.59 17.49 -21.05
CA THR A 346 33.71 17.84 -19.93
C THR A 346 32.27 17.60 -20.35
N ASP A 347 31.53 16.80 -19.59
CA ASP A 347 30.13 16.53 -19.88
C ASP A 347 29.22 17.58 -19.23
N LEU A 348 28.47 18.32 -20.05
CA LEU A 348 27.46 19.27 -19.58
C LEU A 348 26.04 18.84 -19.97
N THR A 349 25.87 17.65 -20.54
CA THR A 349 24.55 17.09 -20.84
C THR A 349 23.89 16.69 -19.53
N THR A 350 22.75 17.30 -19.22
CA THR A 350 22.04 17.09 -17.94
C THR A 350 21.35 15.74 -17.87
N THR A 351 20.87 15.21 -19.00
CA THR A 351 20.07 13.98 -19.08
C THR A 351 20.64 12.96 -20.05
N ILE A 352 20.35 11.68 -19.82
CA ILE A 352 20.60 10.56 -20.74
C ILE A 352 19.41 9.60 -20.72
N THR A 353 19.23 8.85 -21.80
CA THR A 353 18.16 7.85 -21.92
C THR A 353 18.74 6.45 -21.79
N ASP A 354 18.11 5.61 -20.96
CA ASP A 354 18.57 4.26 -20.70
C ASP A 354 17.39 3.30 -20.46
N SER A 355 17.67 2.00 -20.31
CA SER A 355 16.66 0.96 -20.07
C SER A 355 17.12 -0.11 -19.09
N GLY A 356 16.23 -0.57 -18.22
CA GLY A 356 16.56 -1.55 -17.19
C GLY A 356 15.50 -1.62 -16.09
N THR A 357 15.36 -2.78 -15.45
CA THR A 357 14.51 -2.92 -14.25
C THR A 357 14.99 -2.03 -13.09
N SER A 358 16.27 -1.64 -13.09
CA SER A 358 16.85 -0.59 -12.25
C SER A 358 16.19 0.79 -12.42
N PHE A 359 15.49 1.05 -13.53
CA PHE A 359 14.74 2.30 -13.75
C PHE A 359 13.24 2.14 -13.47
N ALA A 360 12.73 0.92 -13.42
CA ALA A 360 11.38 0.64 -12.97
C ALA A 360 11.26 0.71 -11.44
N ALA A 361 12.22 0.11 -10.72
CA ALA A 361 12.29 0.15 -9.26
C ALA A 361 12.18 1.57 -8.66
N PRO A 362 12.93 2.59 -9.12
CA PRO A 362 12.83 3.94 -8.56
C PRO A 362 11.49 4.63 -8.86
N LEU A 363 10.76 4.25 -9.92
CA LEU A 363 9.40 4.77 -10.11
C LEU A 363 8.46 4.25 -9.01
N VAL A 364 8.57 2.98 -8.64
CA VAL A 364 7.83 2.38 -7.51
C VAL A 364 8.27 3.02 -6.19
N SER A 365 9.57 3.20 -5.97
CA SER A 365 10.13 3.86 -4.78
C SER A 365 9.66 5.30 -4.63
N GLY A 366 9.54 6.02 -5.75
CA GLY A 366 8.97 7.35 -5.77
C GLY A 366 7.51 7.38 -5.33
N VAL A 367 6.67 6.47 -5.85
CA VAL A 367 5.27 6.37 -5.41
C VAL A 367 5.18 5.97 -3.94
N ALA A 368 6.06 5.07 -3.48
CA ALA A 368 6.16 4.70 -2.06
C ALA A 368 6.44 5.92 -1.17
N ALA A 369 7.34 6.82 -1.58
CA ALA A 369 7.62 8.06 -0.87
C ALA A 369 6.41 9.02 -0.84
N LEU A 370 5.61 9.08 -1.92
CA LEU A 370 4.35 9.85 -1.91
C LEU A 370 3.33 9.25 -0.93
N VAL A 371 3.22 7.92 -0.87
CA VAL A 371 2.37 7.21 0.09
C VAL A 371 2.85 7.45 1.51
N GLU A 372 4.16 7.42 1.77
CA GLU A 372 4.74 7.73 3.07
C GLU A 372 4.40 9.16 3.53
N GLN A 373 4.55 10.15 2.65
CA GLN A 373 4.18 11.54 2.98
C GLN A 373 2.70 11.65 3.36
N LYS A 374 1.83 10.96 2.62
CA LYS A 374 0.38 11.03 2.83
C LYS A 374 -0.10 10.23 4.05
N PHE A 375 0.56 9.12 4.37
CA PHE A 375 0.23 8.22 5.46
C PHE A 375 1.47 7.93 6.33
N PRO A 376 1.99 8.95 7.05
CA PRO A 376 3.29 8.88 7.74
C PRO A 376 3.37 7.85 8.86
N PHE A 377 2.22 7.38 9.35
CA PHE A 377 2.12 6.35 10.39
C PHE A 377 2.39 4.93 9.89
N LEU A 378 2.25 4.68 8.58
CA LEU A 378 2.49 3.37 7.99
C LEU A 378 3.97 2.96 8.08
N ASN A 379 4.20 1.68 8.31
CA ASN A 379 5.52 1.09 8.11
C ASN A 379 5.71 0.68 6.64
N GLY A 380 6.94 0.32 6.28
CA GLY A 380 7.32 -0.05 4.93
C GLY A 380 6.57 -1.25 4.37
N SER A 381 6.30 -2.28 5.16
CA SER A 381 5.50 -3.44 4.71
C SER A 381 4.08 -3.02 4.33
N GLN A 382 3.45 -2.14 5.13
CA GLN A 382 2.12 -1.62 4.84
C GLN A 382 2.10 -0.68 3.64
N ILE A 383 3.15 0.12 3.43
CA ILE A 383 3.32 0.90 2.19
C ILE A 383 3.40 -0.04 1.00
N GLY A 384 4.18 -1.12 1.10
CA GLY A 384 4.27 -2.14 0.06
C GLY A 384 2.93 -2.81 -0.25
N ASP A 385 2.15 -3.13 0.78
CA ASP A 385 0.82 -3.71 0.64
C ASP A 385 -0.16 -2.75 -0.04
N ILE A 386 -0.07 -1.44 0.23
CA ILE A 386 -0.82 -0.42 -0.54
C ILE A 386 -0.43 -0.49 -2.02
N LEU A 387 0.85 -0.47 -2.35
CA LEU A 387 1.31 -0.49 -3.74
C LEU A 387 0.84 -1.75 -4.49
N LEU A 388 0.94 -2.92 -3.86
CA LEU A 388 0.52 -4.18 -4.46
C LEU A 388 -1.00 -4.29 -4.60
N THR A 389 -1.77 -3.92 -3.57
CA THR A 389 -3.24 -4.06 -3.60
C THR A 389 -3.92 -3.02 -4.50
N THR A 390 -3.24 -1.90 -4.77
CA THR A 390 -3.74 -0.84 -5.66
C THR A 390 -3.24 -0.96 -7.10
N ALA A 391 -2.27 -1.84 -7.36
CA ALA A 391 -1.76 -2.10 -8.70
C ALA A 391 -2.89 -2.45 -9.68
N ASN A 392 -2.81 -1.91 -10.89
CA ASN A 392 -3.84 -2.12 -11.89
C ASN A 392 -3.74 -3.53 -12.50
N LYS A 393 -4.67 -4.40 -12.11
CA LYS A 393 -4.83 -5.77 -12.62
C LYS A 393 -5.72 -5.86 -13.88
N ASN A 394 -6.41 -4.78 -14.27
CA ASN A 394 -7.25 -4.73 -15.45
C ASN A 394 -6.40 -4.57 -16.73
N VAL A 395 -5.62 -5.62 -17.01
CA VAL A 395 -4.62 -5.66 -18.07
C VAL A 395 -5.00 -6.70 -19.11
N THR A 396 -5.01 -6.31 -20.39
CA THR A 396 -4.96 -7.24 -21.52
C THR A 396 -3.50 -7.54 -21.84
N THR A 397 -3.15 -8.82 -21.86
CA THR A 397 -1.81 -9.33 -22.18
C THR A 397 -1.74 -9.83 -23.63
N PRO A 398 -0.56 -9.84 -24.26
CA PRO A 398 -0.36 -10.56 -25.52
C PRO A 398 -0.42 -12.08 -25.29
N LYS A 399 -0.68 -12.85 -26.36
CA LYS A 399 -0.66 -14.34 -26.34
C LYS A 399 0.70 -14.89 -25.90
N LEU A 400 1.78 -14.31 -26.44
CA LEU A 400 3.15 -14.62 -26.05
C LEU A 400 4.05 -13.38 -26.07
N VAL A 401 5.19 -13.49 -25.41
CA VAL A 401 6.31 -12.54 -25.51
C VAL A 401 7.62 -13.29 -25.71
N VAL A 402 8.61 -12.60 -26.28
CA VAL A 402 9.98 -13.12 -26.46
C VAL A 402 10.96 -12.23 -25.72
N THR A 403 11.86 -12.85 -24.96
CA THR A 403 12.88 -12.15 -24.17
C THR A 403 14.28 -12.55 -24.61
N ARG A 404 15.26 -11.71 -24.28
CA ARG A 404 16.68 -11.97 -24.51
C ARG A 404 17.35 -12.46 -23.24
N ASN A 405 18.19 -13.48 -23.40
CA ASN A 405 19.03 -14.02 -22.36
C ASN A 405 20.50 -13.85 -22.77
N THR A 406 21.30 -13.17 -21.93
CA THR A 406 22.73 -12.96 -22.17
C THR A 406 23.57 -13.83 -21.24
N GLY A 407 24.54 -14.54 -21.81
CA GLY A 407 25.52 -15.30 -21.02
C GLY A 407 26.46 -14.40 -20.22
N THR A 408 27.21 -14.97 -19.28
CA THR A 408 28.12 -14.25 -18.36
C THR A 408 29.17 -13.37 -19.05
N THR A 409 29.63 -13.76 -20.25
CA THR A 409 30.60 -12.99 -21.04
C THR A 409 29.97 -11.91 -21.91
N GLY A 410 28.64 -11.86 -22.01
CA GLY A 410 27.89 -10.96 -22.89
C GLY A 410 28.01 -11.26 -24.39
N THR A 411 28.77 -12.30 -24.78
CA THR A 411 29.03 -12.62 -26.19
C THR A 411 28.04 -13.61 -26.81
N ALA A 412 27.31 -14.36 -25.98
CA ALA A 412 26.28 -15.29 -26.43
C ALA A 412 24.90 -14.74 -26.07
N GLU A 413 24.03 -14.65 -27.07
CA GLU A 413 22.62 -14.25 -26.93
C GLU A 413 21.71 -15.45 -27.23
N PHE A 414 20.73 -15.66 -26.36
CA PHE A 414 19.67 -16.64 -26.55
C PHE A 414 18.30 -15.99 -26.36
N TYR A 415 17.25 -16.73 -26.69
CA TYR A 415 15.88 -16.29 -26.53
C TYR A 415 15.04 -17.24 -25.68
N SER A 416 14.08 -16.66 -24.97
CA SER A 416 13.02 -17.39 -24.28
C SER A 416 11.65 -16.92 -24.76
N ILE A 417 10.69 -17.84 -24.84
CA ILE A 417 9.30 -17.61 -25.28
C ILE A 417 8.38 -17.88 -24.09
N PHE A 418 7.55 -16.90 -23.75
CA PHE A 418 6.59 -17.03 -22.66
C PHE A 418 5.16 -16.93 -23.21
N TYR A 419 4.39 -17.99 -23.05
CA TYR A 419 2.95 -18.02 -23.35
C TYR A 419 2.18 -17.52 -22.13
N ILE A 420 1.40 -16.45 -22.27
CA ILE A 420 0.75 -15.77 -21.14
C ILE A 420 -0.70 -16.21 -21.05
N ASP A 421 -1.09 -16.94 -20.01
CA ASP A 421 -2.40 -17.59 -19.85
C ASP A 421 -2.78 -18.59 -20.96
N HIS A 422 -1.80 -19.04 -21.75
CA HIS A 422 -1.99 -20.02 -22.82
C HIS A 422 -1.05 -21.21 -22.61
N GLU A 423 -1.52 -22.42 -22.93
CA GLU A 423 -0.66 -23.61 -22.90
C GLU A 423 0.43 -23.52 -23.97
N VAL A 424 1.61 -24.07 -23.65
CA VAL A 424 2.66 -24.27 -24.65
C VAL A 424 2.14 -25.31 -25.67
N PRO A 425 2.18 -25.02 -26.98
CA PRO A 425 1.72 -25.97 -27.98
C PRO A 425 2.51 -27.28 -27.94
N THR A 426 1.80 -28.42 -27.87
CA THR A 426 2.41 -29.75 -27.84
C THR A 426 1.85 -30.65 -28.95
N ASN A 427 2.65 -31.63 -29.36
CA ASN A 427 2.23 -32.72 -30.26
C ASN A 427 1.54 -33.82 -29.45
N ASN A 428 0.91 -34.77 -30.15
CA ASN A 428 0.43 -36.02 -29.56
C ASN A 428 1.65 -36.79 -29.00
N GLY A 429 1.86 -36.73 -27.68
CA GLY A 429 3.06 -37.26 -27.01
C GLY A 429 3.68 -36.30 -25.99
N GLY A 430 3.27 -35.03 -25.96
CA GLY A 430 3.69 -34.04 -24.96
C GLY A 430 4.92 -33.21 -25.34
N ASP A 431 5.63 -33.56 -26.42
CA ASP A 431 6.72 -32.74 -26.96
C ASP A 431 6.21 -31.45 -27.58
N ILE A 432 7.02 -30.37 -27.55
CA ILE A 432 6.65 -29.07 -28.11
C ILE A 432 6.35 -29.18 -29.61
N ASN A 433 5.21 -28.62 -30.03
CA ASN A 433 4.85 -28.46 -31.43
C ASN A 433 5.53 -27.22 -32.02
N TRP A 434 6.74 -27.39 -32.52
CA TRP A 434 7.53 -26.30 -33.10
C TRP A 434 6.90 -25.63 -34.31
N ASN A 435 6.04 -26.32 -35.06
CA ASN A 435 5.33 -25.70 -36.19
C ASN A 435 4.30 -24.69 -35.69
N GLN A 436 3.53 -25.05 -34.66
CA GLN A 436 2.60 -24.13 -34.02
C GLN A 436 3.32 -22.97 -33.33
N VAL A 437 4.44 -23.24 -32.62
CA VAL A 437 5.23 -22.18 -31.98
C VAL A 437 5.72 -21.14 -33.00
N LYS A 438 6.21 -21.58 -34.17
CA LYS A 438 6.63 -20.65 -35.24
C LYS A 438 5.45 -19.83 -35.79
N GLN A 439 4.27 -20.44 -35.95
CA GLN A 439 3.07 -19.72 -36.36
C GLN A 439 2.67 -18.68 -35.33
N ASP A 440 2.64 -19.04 -34.05
CA ASP A 440 2.29 -18.12 -32.96
C ASP A 440 3.28 -16.94 -32.87
N LEU A 441 4.58 -17.19 -33.08
CA LEU A 441 5.61 -16.13 -33.16
C LEU A 441 5.34 -15.17 -34.33
N ALA A 442 5.01 -15.71 -35.52
CA ALA A 442 4.69 -14.92 -36.69
C ALA A 442 3.40 -14.09 -36.49
N GLU A 443 2.37 -14.67 -35.86
CA GLU A 443 1.15 -13.97 -35.44
C GLU A 443 1.43 -12.85 -34.43
N ALA A 444 2.36 -13.06 -33.50
CA ALA A 444 2.83 -12.05 -32.55
C ALA A 444 3.69 -10.94 -33.21
N GLY A 445 3.99 -11.07 -34.51
CA GLY A 445 4.68 -10.08 -35.31
C GLY A 445 6.18 -10.32 -35.51
N PHE A 446 6.72 -11.46 -35.08
CA PHE A 446 8.12 -11.85 -35.33
C PHE A 446 8.29 -12.42 -36.75
N LYS A 447 8.09 -11.55 -37.75
CA LYS A 447 8.19 -11.84 -39.19
C LYS A 447 8.60 -10.60 -39.97
N SER A 448 9.26 -10.74 -41.11
CA SER A 448 9.59 -9.59 -41.97
C SER A 448 8.49 -9.22 -42.97
N SER A 449 7.61 -10.16 -43.29
CA SER A 449 6.40 -9.99 -44.12
C SER A 449 5.40 -11.11 -43.80
N ASP A 450 4.16 -11.04 -44.29
CA ASP A 450 3.12 -12.03 -43.96
C ASP A 450 3.45 -13.47 -44.40
N ASN A 451 4.31 -13.63 -45.40
CA ASN A 451 4.72 -14.93 -45.93
C ASN A 451 6.13 -15.38 -45.46
N ASP A 452 6.77 -14.63 -44.56
CA ASP A 452 8.12 -14.92 -44.09
C ASP A 452 8.14 -15.46 -42.65
N ASN A 453 8.61 -16.70 -42.48
CA ASN A 453 8.81 -17.34 -41.19
C ASN A 453 10.26 -17.26 -40.69
N GLY A 454 11.17 -16.64 -41.43
CA GLY A 454 12.60 -16.68 -41.13
C GLY A 454 12.97 -16.09 -39.77
N VAL A 455 12.26 -15.05 -39.29
CA VAL A 455 12.49 -14.47 -37.96
C VAL A 455 12.05 -15.44 -36.86
N ALA A 456 10.87 -16.05 -36.99
CA ALA A 456 10.39 -17.08 -36.06
C ALA A 456 11.30 -18.32 -36.03
N GLU A 457 11.79 -18.76 -37.19
CA GLU A 457 12.76 -19.86 -37.29
C GLU A 457 14.09 -19.52 -36.62
N TYR A 458 14.56 -18.28 -36.78
CA TYR A 458 15.77 -17.80 -36.12
C TYR A 458 15.63 -17.83 -34.60
N ILE A 459 14.49 -17.38 -34.04
CA ILE A 459 14.22 -17.46 -32.60
C ILE A 459 14.30 -18.91 -32.14
N VAL A 460 13.57 -19.83 -32.79
CA VAL A 460 13.53 -21.25 -32.40
C VAL A 460 14.91 -21.91 -32.47
N LYS A 461 15.73 -21.55 -33.47
CA LYS A 461 17.10 -22.06 -33.62
C LYS A 461 18.01 -21.60 -32.47
N ASN A 462 17.80 -20.38 -31.98
CA ASN A 462 18.62 -19.71 -30.98
C ASN A 462 17.93 -19.62 -29.60
N LEU A 463 17.02 -20.56 -29.31
CA LEU A 463 16.44 -20.67 -27.97
C LEU A 463 17.52 -20.95 -26.93
N LEU A 464 17.25 -20.48 -25.71
CA LEU A 464 18.06 -20.72 -24.53
C LEU A 464 18.36 -22.22 -24.36
N LYS A 465 19.66 -22.54 -24.28
CA LYS A 465 20.21 -23.88 -24.13
C LYS A 465 21.39 -23.83 -23.15
N SER A 466 21.52 -24.86 -22.34
CA SER A 466 22.78 -25.13 -21.63
C SER A 466 23.80 -25.82 -22.56
N ASN A 467 25.06 -25.89 -22.14
CA ASN A 467 26.06 -26.70 -22.86
C ASN A 467 25.65 -28.17 -22.94
N ALA A 468 25.01 -28.70 -21.90
CA ALA A 468 24.51 -30.07 -21.89
C ALA A 468 23.37 -30.25 -22.91
N ASP A 469 22.47 -29.27 -23.04
CA ASP A 469 21.39 -29.31 -24.04
C ASP A 469 21.95 -29.25 -25.46
N ALA A 470 22.96 -28.40 -25.70
CA ALA A 470 23.64 -28.30 -26.98
C ALA A 470 24.36 -29.62 -27.33
N GLY A 471 25.10 -30.21 -26.39
CA GLY A 471 25.77 -31.50 -26.57
C GLY A 471 24.80 -32.67 -26.79
N ALA A 472 23.59 -32.58 -26.24
CA ALA A 472 22.51 -33.54 -26.44
C ALA A 472 21.62 -33.24 -27.67
N ASN A 473 21.97 -32.25 -28.50
CA ASN A 473 21.21 -31.81 -29.67
C ASN A 473 19.74 -31.42 -29.36
N LYS A 474 19.45 -30.91 -28.15
CA LYS A 474 18.11 -30.45 -27.80
C LYS A 474 17.79 -29.09 -28.43
N THR A 475 16.52 -28.89 -28.80
CA THR A 475 16.05 -27.62 -29.39
C THR A 475 15.97 -26.48 -28.37
N ALA A 476 15.75 -26.78 -27.09
CA ALA A 476 15.63 -25.77 -26.04
C ALA A 476 15.88 -26.37 -24.65
N ASN A 477 16.25 -25.52 -23.69
CA ASN A 477 16.18 -25.85 -22.27
C ASN A 477 14.71 -25.87 -21.80
N SER A 478 14.41 -26.59 -20.73
CA SER A 478 13.06 -26.68 -20.16
C SER A 478 12.49 -25.34 -19.67
N VAL A 479 13.34 -24.35 -19.38
CA VAL A 479 12.89 -23.00 -18.98
C VAL A 479 12.81 -22.00 -20.14
N ALA A 480 13.12 -22.41 -21.37
CA ALA A 480 13.19 -21.52 -22.53
C ALA A 480 11.83 -21.28 -23.20
N VAL A 481 10.90 -22.23 -23.11
CA VAL A 481 9.54 -22.10 -23.67
C VAL A 481 8.56 -22.54 -22.59
N VAL A 482 7.97 -21.58 -21.88
CA VAL A 482 7.14 -21.86 -20.71
C VAL A 482 5.85 -21.08 -20.72
N LYS A 483 4.84 -21.65 -20.08
CA LYS A 483 3.60 -20.95 -19.74
C LYS A 483 3.83 -20.09 -18.50
N LEU A 484 3.32 -18.87 -18.53
CA LEU A 484 3.16 -17.99 -17.36
C LEU A 484 1.67 -17.72 -17.17
N SER A 485 1.20 -17.78 -15.92
CA SER A 485 -0.09 -17.15 -15.62
C SER A 485 0.02 -15.63 -15.78
N LYS A 486 -1.12 -14.95 -15.87
CA LYS A 486 -1.14 -13.48 -15.83
C LYS A 486 -0.41 -12.94 -14.60
N GLU A 487 -0.61 -13.54 -13.42
CA GLU A 487 0.08 -13.09 -12.21
C GLU A 487 1.59 -13.37 -12.25
N ASP A 488 2.04 -14.46 -12.87
CA ASP A 488 3.48 -14.68 -13.09
C ASP A 488 4.07 -13.61 -14.03
N PHE A 489 3.27 -13.10 -14.96
CA PHE A 489 3.70 -12.10 -15.95
C PHE A 489 3.69 -10.66 -15.42
N ILE A 490 2.65 -10.26 -14.68
CA ILE A 490 2.49 -8.87 -14.20
C ILE A 490 2.57 -8.71 -12.67
N GLY A 491 2.79 -9.80 -11.93
CA GLY A 491 2.74 -9.79 -10.46
C GLY A 491 1.34 -9.41 -9.98
N SER A 492 1.28 -8.48 -9.02
CA SER A 492 0.03 -7.89 -8.53
C SER A 492 -0.61 -6.91 -9.53
N GLY A 493 0.12 -6.49 -10.57
CA GLY A 493 -0.35 -5.59 -11.61
C GLY A 493 0.67 -4.52 -12.00
N ILE A 494 0.19 -3.51 -12.71
CA ILE A 494 0.99 -2.33 -13.10
C ILE A 494 0.83 -1.24 -12.04
N LEU A 495 1.93 -0.61 -11.61
CA LEU A 495 1.92 0.46 -10.60
C LEU A 495 0.85 1.53 -10.89
N ASP A 496 0.06 1.92 -9.89
CA ASP A 496 -0.99 2.93 -10.00
C ASP A 496 -0.87 3.95 -8.85
N ALA A 497 -0.18 5.07 -9.11
CA ALA A 497 0.07 6.10 -8.11
C ALA A 497 -1.22 6.76 -7.61
N GLN A 498 -2.21 6.92 -8.49
CA GLN A 498 -3.48 7.57 -8.14
C GLN A 498 -4.24 6.72 -7.13
N LYS A 499 -4.34 5.41 -7.36
CA LYS A 499 -4.99 4.49 -6.42
C LYS A 499 -4.17 4.30 -5.15
N ALA A 500 -2.85 4.23 -5.22
CA ALA A 500 -1.98 4.12 -4.04
C ALA A 500 -2.21 5.27 -3.03
N LEU A 501 -2.37 6.51 -3.53
CA LEU A 501 -2.66 7.67 -2.67
C LEU A 501 -4.07 7.67 -2.07
N LYS A 502 -4.95 6.72 -2.43
CA LYS A 502 -6.27 6.55 -1.80
C LYS A 502 -6.24 5.55 -0.62
N GLY A 503 -5.08 4.98 -0.30
CA GLY A 503 -4.89 4.08 0.83
C GLY A 503 -5.01 2.60 0.45
N LEU A 504 -5.16 1.74 1.46
CA LEU A 504 -5.24 0.28 1.27
C LEU A 504 -6.47 -0.11 0.42
N ALA A 505 -6.31 -1.06 -0.50
CA ALA A 505 -7.40 -1.53 -1.36
C ALA A 505 -7.81 -3.00 -1.13
N ALA A 506 -7.00 -3.78 -0.41
CA ALA A 506 -7.40 -5.13 0.01
C ALA A 506 -6.67 -5.60 1.26
N LEU A 507 -7.29 -6.52 2.00
CA LEU A 507 -6.66 -7.33 3.04
C LEU A 507 -6.21 -8.64 2.39
N ASN A 508 -4.89 -8.84 2.24
CA ASN A 508 -4.34 -10.01 1.56
C ASN A 508 -3.82 -11.06 2.54
N ILE A 509 -4.57 -12.16 2.70
CA ILE A 509 -4.22 -13.26 3.62
C ILE A 509 -2.90 -13.92 3.24
N ASN A 510 -2.56 -13.97 1.95
CA ASN A 510 -1.29 -14.54 1.47
C ASN A 510 -0.07 -13.74 1.95
N ARG A 511 -0.27 -12.51 2.44
CA ARG A 511 0.80 -11.66 2.96
C ARG A 511 0.75 -11.54 4.48
N LEU A 512 -0.08 -12.33 5.15
CA LEU A 512 -0.13 -12.38 6.61
C LEU A 512 0.76 -13.52 7.13
N ASN A 513 1.19 -13.38 8.38
CA ASN A 513 2.07 -14.31 9.06
C ASN A 513 1.39 -14.89 10.30
N PRO A 514 1.95 -15.93 10.94
CA PRO A 514 1.42 -16.47 12.19
C PRO A 514 1.17 -15.40 13.27
N SER A 515 2.01 -14.36 13.35
CA SER A 515 1.81 -13.25 14.31
C SER A 515 0.52 -12.45 14.09
N ASP A 516 -0.06 -12.52 12.89
CA ASP A 516 -1.28 -11.80 12.51
C ASP A 516 -2.55 -12.62 12.79
N ILE A 517 -2.41 -13.86 13.27
CA ILE A 517 -3.53 -14.73 13.63
C ILE A 517 -3.97 -14.47 15.06
N GLU A 518 -5.20 -13.99 15.24
CA GLU A 518 -5.82 -13.76 16.55
C GLU A 518 -7.18 -14.47 16.64
N SER A 519 -7.52 -14.98 17.83
CA SER A 519 -8.87 -15.46 18.12
C SER A 519 -9.77 -14.29 18.50
N PHE A 520 -10.93 -14.20 17.87
CA PHE A 520 -11.98 -13.26 18.20
C PHE A 520 -13.33 -13.97 18.09
N ASP A 521 -14.21 -13.80 19.09
CA ASP A 521 -15.51 -14.49 19.17
C ASP A 521 -15.44 -16.01 18.89
N ASN A 522 -14.50 -16.68 19.56
CA ASN A 522 -14.24 -18.14 19.45
C ASN A 522 -13.84 -18.63 18.05
N LYS A 523 -13.40 -17.74 17.15
CA LYS A 523 -12.90 -18.07 15.81
C LYS A 523 -11.54 -17.41 15.55
N TYR A 524 -10.67 -18.05 14.78
CA TYR A 524 -9.42 -17.44 14.33
C TYR A 524 -9.61 -16.64 13.03
N TYR A 525 -8.97 -15.47 12.99
CA TYR A 525 -8.92 -14.59 11.83
C TYR A 525 -7.49 -14.18 11.54
N GLY A 526 -7.20 -13.83 10.29
CA GLY A 526 -5.98 -13.11 9.93
C GLY A 526 -6.23 -11.60 9.99
N PHE A 527 -5.62 -10.90 10.93
CA PHE A 527 -5.84 -9.47 11.11
C PHE A 527 -4.76 -8.62 10.46
N TYR A 528 -5.18 -7.73 9.58
CA TYR A 528 -4.34 -6.63 9.13
C TYR A 528 -4.41 -5.48 10.14
N THR A 529 -3.32 -5.21 10.83
CA THR A 529 -3.27 -4.19 11.88
C THR A 529 -2.58 -2.92 11.41
N ILE A 530 -3.20 -1.76 11.65
CA ILE A 530 -2.59 -0.43 11.48
C ILE A 530 -2.55 0.27 12.84
N ASP A 531 -1.35 0.69 13.24
CA ASP A 531 -1.13 1.64 14.33
C ASP A 531 -0.97 3.04 13.73
N THR A 532 -1.82 3.99 14.12
CA THR A 532 -1.70 5.37 13.63
C THR A 532 -0.68 6.21 14.36
N LYS A 533 -0.10 5.75 15.48
CA LYS A 533 0.95 6.47 16.21
C LYS A 533 0.56 7.92 16.55
N GLY A 534 -0.72 8.16 16.88
CA GLY A 534 -1.26 9.50 17.16
C GLY A 534 -1.58 10.37 15.93
N LEU A 535 -1.30 9.90 14.71
CA LEU A 535 -1.50 10.65 13.46
C LEU A 535 -2.84 10.36 12.80
N ASN A 536 -3.24 11.21 11.85
CA ASN A 536 -4.52 11.10 11.16
C ASN A 536 -4.33 10.64 9.71
N GLY A 537 -5.28 9.87 9.18
CA GLY A 537 -5.30 9.42 7.79
C GLY A 537 -6.70 9.18 7.24
N ILE A 538 -6.85 9.20 5.92
CA ILE A 538 -8.12 8.92 5.23
C ILE A 538 -7.88 7.91 4.11
N PHE A 539 -8.60 6.80 4.14
CA PHE A 539 -8.68 5.84 3.03
C PHE A 539 -10.01 6.00 2.29
N THR A 540 -9.91 6.01 0.96
CA THR A 540 -11.05 6.16 0.05
C THR A 540 -11.14 5.06 -1.00
N ASN A 541 -10.18 4.14 -1.05
CA ASN A 541 -10.36 2.89 -1.78
C ASN A 541 -11.38 2.00 -1.05
N SER A 542 -12.20 1.29 -1.81
CA SER A 542 -12.88 0.11 -1.28
C SER A 542 -11.84 -0.94 -0.91
N ILE A 543 -12.09 -1.66 0.19
CA ILE A 543 -11.16 -2.63 0.75
C ILE A 543 -11.74 -4.03 0.56
N ASP A 544 -11.16 -4.79 -0.37
CA ASP A 544 -11.55 -6.16 -0.65
C ASP A 544 -10.80 -7.19 0.21
N GLU A 545 -11.21 -8.45 0.16
CA GLU A 545 -10.46 -9.57 0.71
C GLU A 545 -9.76 -10.36 -0.39
N ILE A 546 -8.47 -10.67 -0.20
CA ILE A 546 -7.77 -11.65 -1.05
C ILE A 546 -7.55 -12.91 -0.20
N LYS A 547 -8.24 -13.98 -0.60
CA LYS A 547 -8.17 -15.29 0.03
C LYS A 547 -6.81 -15.97 -0.16
N TRP A 548 -6.50 -16.86 0.77
CA TRP A 548 -5.33 -17.73 0.68
C TRP A 548 -5.31 -18.55 -0.62
N ASN A 549 -4.13 -18.71 -1.20
CA ASN A 549 -3.90 -19.55 -2.36
C ASN A 549 -2.51 -20.20 -2.27
N ASP A 550 -2.48 -21.53 -2.17
CA ASP A 550 -1.26 -22.33 -2.02
C ASP A 550 -0.21 -22.09 -3.11
N LYS A 551 -0.61 -21.59 -4.29
CA LYS A 551 0.31 -21.30 -5.41
C LYS A 551 1.39 -20.28 -5.07
N TYR A 552 1.12 -19.38 -4.11
CA TYR A 552 2.05 -18.34 -3.71
C TYR A 552 3.09 -18.78 -2.67
N HIS A 553 2.99 -20.02 -2.18
CA HIS A 553 3.69 -20.45 -0.98
C HIS A 553 4.47 -21.74 -1.22
N LEU A 554 5.79 -21.68 -1.07
CA LEU A 554 6.63 -22.88 -1.11
C LEU A 554 6.25 -23.82 0.05
N LYS A 555 6.45 -25.13 -0.16
CA LYS A 555 6.03 -26.15 0.82
C LYS A 555 6.81 -26.04 2.14
N ASP A 556 8.08 -25.65 2.05
CA ASP A 556 9.03 -25.53 3.15
C ASP A 556 9.40 -24.07 3.47
N ALA A 557 8.60 -23.10 3.03
CA ALA A 557 8.77 -21.70 3.41
C ALA A 557 8.65 -21.53 4.94
N THR A 558 9.52 -20.70 5.51
CA THR A 558 9.49 -20.34 6.93
C THR A 558 8.55 -19.17 7.19
N ASN A 559 8.03 -19.07 8.41
CA ASN A 559 7.07 -18.03 8.84
C ASN A 559 5.78 -17.97 8.02
N SER A 560 5.45 -19.06 7.31
CA SER A 560 4.24 -19.21 6.52
C SER A 560 3.05 -19.65 7.35
N LEU A 561 1.85 -19.18 6.98
CA LEU A 561 0.60 -19.69 7.56
C LEU A 561 0.38 -21.19 7.31
N LYS A 562 1.03 -21.80 6.29
CA LYS A 562 1.03 -23.27 6.10
C LYS A 562 1.57 -24.03 7.32
N SER A 563 2.46 -23.39 8.08
CA SER A 563 3.08 -23.99 9.26
C SER A 563 2.31 -23.73 10.57
N ASP A 564 1.24 -22.92 10.54
CA ASP A 564 0.51 -22.52 11.75
C ASP A 564 -0.65 -23.46 12.07
N ASN A 565 -0.48 -24.28 13.11
CA ASN A 565 -1.48 -25.25 13.56
C ASN A 565 -2.84 -24.66 13.97
N ARG A 566 -2.95 -23.33 14.15
CA ARG A 566 -4.25 -22.69 14.45
C ARG A 566 -5.14 -22.58 13.22
N VAL A 567 -4.56 -22.55 12.02
CA VAL A 567 -5.29 -22.23 10.77
C VAL A 567 -4.89 -23.10 9.57
N ASN A 568 -3.81 -23.88 9.64
CA ASN A 568 -3.27 -24.62 8.49
C ASN A 568 -4.23 -25.65 7.86
N THR A 569 -5.22 -26.14 8.61
CA THR A 569 -6.27 -27.04 8.10
C THR A 569 -7.36 -26.31 7.31
N ASP A 570 -7.51 -24.99 7.50
CA ASP A 570 -8.68 -24.22 7.06
C ASP A 570 -8.31 -22.93 6.32
N LEU A 571 -7.07 -22.81 5.82
CA LEU A 571 -6.53 -21.61 5.17
C LEU A 571 -7.41 -21.08 4.03
N SER A 572 -8.01 -21.97 3.24
CA SER A 572 -8.91 -21.60 2.14
C SER A 572 -10.17 -20.88 2.61
N THR A 573 -10.58 -21.08 3.86
CA THR A 573 -11.76 -20.46 4.49
C THR A 573 -11.41 -19.36 5.49
N LEU A 574 -10.12 -19.16 5.79
CA LEU A 574 -9.64 -18.12 6.68
C LEU A 574 -10.17 -16.76 6.22
N GLN A 575 -10.63 -15.96 7.17
CA GLN A 575 -11.20 -14.65 6.93
C GLN A 575 -10.25 -13.56 7.39
N ALA A 576 -10.08 -12.54 6.55
CA ALA A 576 -9.29 -11.36 6.86
C ALA A 576 -10.13 -10.36 7.66
N GLY A 577 -9.58 -9.89 8.78
CA GLY A 577 -10.13 -8.79 9.57
C GLY A 577 -9.18 -7.59 9.58
N PHE A 578 -9.67 -6.46 10.08
CA PHE A 578 -8.91 -5.23 10.20
C PHE A 578 -8.87 -4.75 11.65
N ILE A 579 -7.69 -4.36 12.13
CA ILE A 579 -7.53 -3.74 13.46
C ILE A 579 -6.85 -2.39 13.30
N LYS A 580 -7.44 -1.38 13.93
CA LYS A 580 -6.85 -0.06 14.11
C LYS A 580 -6.44 0.13 15.57
N THR A 581 -5.20 0.58 15.79
CA THR A 581 -4.62 0.91 17.12
C THR A 581 -3.94 2.29 17.11
N GLY A 582 -3.53 2.77 18.29
CA GLY A 582 -2.88 4.08 18.47
C GLY A 582 -3.87 5.25 18.53
N ASP A 583 -3.46 6.36 19.14
CA ASP A 583 -4.40 7.43 19.55
C ASP A 583 -4.96 8.27 18.39
N GLY A 584 -4.37 8.16 17.20
CA GLY A 584 -4.75 8.95 16.04
C GLY A 584 -6.01 8.44 15.34
N LYS A 585 -6.56 9.25 14.43
CA LYS A 585 -7.79 8.96 13.69
C LYS A 585 -7.53 8.38 12.31
N LEU A 586 -8.08 7.20 12.03
CA LEU A 586 -8.18 6.68 10.65
C LEU A 586 -9.62 6.80 10.17
N LYS A 587 -9.82 7.42 9.00
CA LYS A 587 -11.15 7.58 8.39
C LYS A 587 -11.28 6.70 7.15
N PHE A 588 -12.37 5.95 7.06
CA PHE A 588 -12.87 5.36 5.83
C PHE A 588 -13.96 6.26 5.25
N SER A 589 -13.82 6.60 3.96
CA SER A 589 -14.69 7.60 3.34
C SER A 589 -15.08 7.22 1.92
N GLN A 590 -16.38 7.29 1.61
CA GLN A 590 -16.93 7.05 0.27
C GLN A 590 -16.48 5.71 -0.34
N ASN A 591 -16.48 4.66 0.48
CA ASN A 591 -15.93 3.36 0.09
C ASN A 591 -16.76 2.18 0.62
N THR A 592 -16.39 0.98 0.19
CA THR A 592 -17.00 -0.28 0.64
C THR A 592 -15.96 -1.17 1.31
N LEU A 593 -16.33 -1.84 2.41
CA LEU A 593 -15.53 -2.86 3.06
C LEU A 593 -16.08 -4.25 2.69
N ASN A 594 -15.36 -4.94 1.80
CA ASN A 594 -15.72 -6.23 1.21
C ASN A 594 -14.84 -7.36 1.74
N TYR A 595 -14.77 -7.51 3.06
CA TYR A 595 -14.10 -8.62 3.74
C TYR A 595 -14.96 -9.14 4.89
N PHE A 596 -14.69 -10.36 5.32
CA PHE A 596 -15.60 -11.13 6.18
C PHE A 596 -15.16 -11.21 7.64
N GLY A 597 -13.91 -10.88 7.96
CA GLY A 597 -13.44 -10.78 9.34
C GLY A 597 -13.83 -9.44 9.98
N PRO A 598 -13.79 -9.34 11.32
CA PRO A 598 -14.15 -8.13 12.05
C PRO A 598 -13.33 -6.89 11.68
N THR A 599 -13.95 -5.72 11.77
CA THR A 599 -13.28 -4.41 11.73
C THR A 599 -13.27 -3.83 13.14
N ILE A 600 -12.10 -3.69 13.75
CA ILE A 600 -11.96 -3.38 15.18
C ILE A 600 -11.14 -2.09 15.39
N ALA A 601 -11.64 -1.19 16.24
CA ALA A 601 -10.85 -0.11 16.83
C ALA A 601 -10.42 -0.48 18.25
N ARG A 602 -9.11 -0.42 18.53
CA ARG A 602 -8.45 -0.65 19.83
C ARG A 602 -7.47 0.48 20.13
N GLY A 603 -8.02 1.66 20.41
CA GLY A 603 -7.30 2.92 20.59
C GLY A 603 -7.53 3.92 19.45
N GLY A 604 -7.60 5.20 19.82
CA GLY A 604 -7.93 6.29 18.91
C GLY A 604 -9.30 6.13 18.24
N ILE A 605 -9.46 6.75 17.07
CA ILE A 605 -10.75 6.82 16.37
C ILE A 605 -10.67 6.11 15.02
N LEU A 606 -11.63 5.22 14.75
CA LEU A 606 -11.94 4.71 13.42
C LEU A 606 -13.25 5.38 12.94
N GLU A 607 -13.13 6.33 12.01
CA GLU A 607 -14.24 7.12 11.50
C GLU A 607 -14.81 6.52 10.20
N PHE A 608 -16.14 6.48 10.08
CA PHE A 608 -16.87 6.04 8.89
C PHE A 608 -17.77 7.16 8.36
N ASP A 609 -17.54 7.53 7.09
CA ASP A 609 -18.27 8.59 6.39
C ASP A 609 -18.67 8.15 4.97
N ASN A 610 -19.95 7.91 4.73
CA ASN A 610 -20.45 7.39 3.45
C ASN A 610 -19.83 6.02 3.11
N VAL A 611 -19.86 5.10 4.08
CA VAL A 611 -19.24 3.77 3.99
C VAL A 611 -20.29 2.67 3.96
N ILE A 612 -20.04 1.63 3.16
CA ILE A 612 -20.79 0.38 3.20
C ILE A 612 -19.88 -0.71 3.78
N ALA A 613 -20.14 -1.15 5.01
CA ALA A 613 -19.55 -2.35 5.59
C ALA A 613 -20.39 -3.56 5.16
N GLU A 614 -19.98 -4.20 4.07
CA GLU A 614 -20.79 -5.17 3.33
C GLU A 614 -20.90 -6.51 4.08
N ASN A 615 -19.77 -7.03 4.54
CA ASN A 615 -19.69 -8.37 5.17
C ASN A 615 -19.05 -8.34 6.57
N THR A 616 -18.49 -7.21 6.99
CA THR A 616 -17.77 -7.07 8.26
C THR A 616 -18.66 -6.46 9.33
N ALA A 617 -18.54 -6.99 10.55
CA ALA A 617 -19.08 -6.36 11.76
C ALA A 617 -18.06 -5.36 12.33
N LEU A 618 -18.59 -4.26 12.87
CA LEU A 618 -17.80 -3.14 13.35
C LEU A 618 -17.70 -3.20 14.88
N TYR A 619 -16.49 -3.07 15.44
CA TYR A 619 -16.25 -3.19 16.88
C TYR A 619 -15.41 -2.02 17.41
N ALA A 620 -15.95 -1.32 18.40
CA ALA A 620 -15.17 -0.50 19.31
C ALA A 620 -14.82 -1.36 20.54
N ASP A 621 -13.52 -1.60 20.78
CA ASP A 621 -13.02 -2.51 21.81
C ASP A 621 -11.88 -1.85 22.59
N LYS A 622 -11.77 -2.16 23.89
CA LYS A 622 -10.64 -1.79 24.77
C LYS A 622 -10.18 -0.32 24.61
N GLY A 623 -11.11 0.62 24.73
CA GLY A 623 -10.82 2.07 24.63
C GLY A 623 -10.66 2.62 23.21
N GLY A 624 -10.87 1.82 22.17
CA GLY A 624 -11.04 2.34 20.81
C GLY A 624 -12.41 2.96 20.58
N GLN A 625 -12.47 3.93 19.68
CA GLN A 625 -13.70 4.61 19.30
C GLN A 625 -14.06 4.33 17.84
N ILE A 626 -15.32 3.97 17.58
CA ILE A 626 -15.93 4.05 16.25
C ILE A 626 -16.78 5.31 16.16
N LEU A 627 -16.50 6.15 15.17
CA LEU A 627 -17.27 7.35 14.87
C LEU A 627 -18.04 7.17 13.56
N ILE A 628 -19.37 7.19 13.62
CA ILE A 628 -20.23 7.30 12.44
C ILE A 628 -20.49 8.79 12.20
N SER A 629 -19.75 9.40 11.30
CA SER A 629 -19.85 10.85 11.00
C SER A 629 -20.73 11.15 9.80
N GLY A 630 -20.78 10.25 8.81
CA GLY A 630 -21.67 10.33 7.65
C GLY A 630 -22.74 9.24 7.64
N GLN A 631 -23.31 8.96 6.46
CA GLN A 631 -24.19 7.81 6.30
C GLN A 631 -23.38 6.52 6.22
N THR A 632 -23.61 5.55 7.10
CA THR A 632 -22.90 4.25 7.09
C THR A 632 -23.89 3.10 7.05
N ASN A 633 -23.68 2.15 6.16
CA ASN A 633 -24.46 0.91 6.06
C ASN A 633 -23.62 -0.23 6.64
N ALA A 634 -23.92 -0.67 7.87
CA ALA A 634 -23.30 -1.86 8.45
C ALA A 634 -24.25 -3.04 8.28
N LYS A 635 -24.08 -3.85 7.22
CA LYS A 635 -25.01 -4.96 6.94
C LYS A 635 -24.98 -6.07 7.99
N GLN A 636 -23.88 -6.17 8.72
CA GLN A 636 -23.80 -6.95 9.95
C GLN A 636 -24.31 -6.08 11.11
N ASN A 637 -23.48 -5.84 12.12
CA ASN A 637 -23.85 -5.05 13.30
C ASN A 637 -22.68 -4.20 13.76
N LEU A 638 -22.98 -3.24 14.66
CA LEU A 638 -22.02 -2.37 15.31
C LEU A 638 -22.00 -2.63 16.81
N TYR A 639 -20.81 -2.84 17.37
CA TYR A 639 -20.64 -3.25 18.76
C TYR A 639 -19.72 -2.29 19.50
N ALA A 640 -20.18 -1.81 20.66
CA ALA A 640 -19.33 -1.24 21.70
C ALA A 640 -19.12 -2.30 22.79
N ILE A 641 -17.88 -2.72 22.99
CA ILE A 641 -17.52 -3.80 23.92
C ILE A 641 -16.33 -3.43 24.80
N ASN A 642 -16.26 -3.98 26.01
CA ASN A 642 -15.08 -3.91 26.90
C ASN A 642 -14.53 -2.49 27.08
N GLY A 643 -15.41 -1.50 27.25
CA GLY A 643 -15.04 -0.08 27.39
C GLY A 643 -14.70 0.65 26.08
N GLY A 644 -14.89 0.03 24.92
CA GLY A 644 -14.85 0.72 23.63
C GLY A 644 -16.07 1.62 23.43
N GLU A 645 -15.92 2.63 22.58
CA GLU A 645 -16.91 3.70 22.38
C GLU A 645 -17.46 3.75 20.96
N VAL A 646 -18.76 3.91 20.82
CA VAL A 646 -19.43 4.17 19.54
C VAL A 646 -20.11 5.54 19.62
N GLN A 647 -19.68 6.46 18.75
CA GLN A 647 -20.30 7.76 18.58
C GLN A 647 -21.09 7.82 17.28
N ILE A 648 -22.40 8.03 17.37
CA ILE A 648 -23.29 8.27 16.23
C ILE A 648 -23.51 9.77 16.09
N SER A 649 -22.87 10.38 15.08
CA SER A 649 -23.08 11.79 14.72
C SER A 649 -23.83 11.96 13.40
N GLY A 650 -23.65 11.02 12.47
CA GLY A 650 -24.38 10.92 11.21
C GLY A 650 -25.53 9.92 11.29
N THR A 651 -25.62 9.03 10.30
CA THR A 651 -26.70 8.04 10.19
C THR A 651 -26.12 6.65 10.00
N LEU A 652 -26.40 5.72 10.93
CA LEU A 652 -26.23 4.29 10.71
C LEU A 652 -27.50 3.76 10.03
N SER A 653 -27.44 3.51 8.73
CA SER A 653 -28.61 3.18 7.90
C SER A 653 -29.06 1.71 7.97
N SER A 654 -28.24 0.83 8.54
CA SER A 654 -28.48 -0.60 8.69
C SER A 654 -27.61 -1.19 9.81
N GLY A 655 -27.97 -2.39 10.26
CA GLY A 655 -27.30 -3.09 11.35
C GLY A 655 -27.78 -2.64 12.72
N ASP A 656 -27.89 -3.59 13.64
CA ASP A 656 -28.20 -3.28 15.03
C ASP A 656 -26.95 -2.78 15.76
N VAL A 657 -27.17 -1.94 16.77
CA VAL A 657 -26.12 -1.44 17.65
C VAL A 657 -26.19 -2.13 19.00
N TYR A 658 -25.06 -2.60 19.51
CA TYR A 658 -24.95 -3.32 20.78
C TYR A 658 -23.99 -2.61 21.73
N ALA A 659 -24.43 -2.38 22.97
CA ALA A 659 -23.59 -1.94 24.08
C ALA A 659 -23.45 -3.08 25.10
N LEU A 660 -22.27 -3.68 25.19
CA LEU A 660 -21.99 -4.88 26.00
C LEU A 660 -20.75 -4.68 26.86
N ASN A 661 -20.68 -5.35 28.01
CA ASN A 661 -19.50 -5.42 28.87
C ASN A 661 -18.84 -4.06 29.14
N GLY A 662 -19.64 -3.05 29.52
CA GLY A 662 -19.16 -1.69 29.77
C GLY A 662 -18.84 -0.86 28.53
N GLY A 663 -19.11 -1.36 27.32
CA GLY A 663 -19.04 -0.58 26.09
C GLY A 663 -20.01 0.60 26.10
N ILE A 664 -19.61 1.70 25.45
CA ILE A 664 -20.30 2.99 25.48
C ILE A 664 -20.88 3.29 24.09
N VAL A 665 -22.15 3.67 24.01
CA VAL A 665 -22.79 4.15 22.78
C VAL A 665 -23.38 5.53 23.05
N GLY A 666 -23.14 6.50 22.17
CA GLY A 666 -23.72 7.83 22.32
C GLY A 666 -23.71 8.67 21.06
N GLY A 667 -23.91 9.97 21.23
CA GLY A 667 -24.00 10.95 20.15
C GLY A 667 -25.44 11.39 19.84
N LYS A 668 -25.57 12.22 18.80
CA LYS A 668 -26.80 12.95 18.43
C LYS A 668 -27.34 12.60 17.03
N GLY A 669 -26.83 11.54 16.44
CA GLY A 669 -27.20 11.08 15.12
C GLY A 669 -28.37 10.09 15.14
N THR A 670 -28.49 9.32 14.06
CA THR A 670 -29.59 8.37 13.85
C THR A 670 -29.07 6.94 13.67
N ILE A 671 -29.66 6.00 14.40
CA ILE A 671 -29.58 4.56 14.19
C ILE A 671 -30.92 4.16 13.57
N THR A 672 -30.96 3.63 12.35
CA THR A 672 -32.25 3.31 11.71
C THR A 672 -32.88 2.01 12.22
N GLN A 673 -32.06 1.07 12.70
CA GLN A 673 -32.48 -0.23 13.23
C GLN A 673 -32.58 -0.19 14.77
N ASN A 674 -32.18 -1.26 15.47
CA ASN A 674 -32.31 -1.37 16.90
C ASN A 674 -31.03 -0.94 17.64
N LEU A 675 -31.22 -0.50 18.88
CA LEU A 675 -30.15 -0.29 19.85
C LEU A 675 -30.40 -1.18 21.07
N ARG A 676 -29.45 -2.06 21.38
CA ARG A 676 -29.52 -3.00 22.49
C ARG A 676 -28.40 -2.77 23.49
N ASN A 677 -28.79 -2.45 24.72
CA ASN A 677 -27.89 -2.23 25.85
C ASN A 677 -28.06 -3.33 26.90
N ASP A 678 -27.27 -4.41 26.80
CA ASP A 678 -27.40 -5.53 27.75
C ASP A 678 -26.59 -5.32 29.03
N SER A 679 -25.41 -4.68 28.90
CA SER A 679 -24.47 -4.46 30.00
C SER A 679 -23.49 -3.31 29.76
N GLY A 680 -23.85 -2.38 28.87
CA GLY A 680 -23.07 -1.20 28.53
C GLY A 680 -23.68 0.09 29.07
N VAL A 681 -23.23 1.21 28.50
CA VAL A 681 -23.69 2.56 28.84
C VAL A 681 -24.15 3.27 27.57
N VAL A 682 -25.36 3.83 27.60
CA VAL A 682 -25.90 4.62 26.49
C VAL A 682 -26.00 6.08 26.93
N PHE A 683 -25.29 6.96 26.23
CA PHE A 683 -25.41 8.41 26.40
C PHE A 683 -26.37 8.95 25.34
N ALA A 684 -27.56 9.35 25.76
CA ALA A 684 -28.59 9.78 24.82
C ALA A 684 -28.33 11.21 24.37
N GLY A 685 -27.93 11.45 23.12
CA GLY A 685 -27.75 12.81 22.58
C GLY A 685 -26.37 13.44 22.82
N PHE A 686 -25.44 12.73 23.48
CA PHE A 686 -24.10 13.25 23.80
C PHE A 686 -23.09 12.10 24.02
N MET A 687 -21.84 12.42 24.32
CA MET A 687 -20.75 11.49 24.69
C MET A 687 -20.21 11.82 26.09
N PRO A 688 -19.50 10.91 26.78
CA PRO A 688 -18.96 11.16 28.13
C PRO A 688 -18.20 12.48 28.27
N ASP A 689 -17.40 12.84 27.26
CA ASP A 689 -16.54 14.02 27.27
C ASP A 689 -17.24 15.29 26.73
N THR A 690 -18.57 15.33 26.74
CA THR A 690 -19.31 16.51 26.26
C THR A 690 -19.34 17.60 27.33
N ASP A 691 -18.61 18.69 27.08
CA ASP A 691 -18.50 19.81 28.02
C ASP A 691 -19.84 20.51 28.30
N SER A 692 -20.63 20.75 27.24
CA SER A 692 -21.90 21.47 27.33
C SER A 692 -22.92 20.91 26.35
N ILE A 693 -24.20 20.91 26.75
CA ILE A 693 -25.32 20.63 25.85
C ILE A 693 -26.06 21.94 25.54
N LYS A 694 -26.47 22.11 24.28
CA LYS A 694 -27.11 23.33 23.76
C LYS A 694 -28.64 23.24 23.75
N GLY A 695 -29.19 22.04 23.87
CA GLY A 695 -30.63 21.82 23.93
C GLY A 695 -31.20 21.14 22.70
N GLY A 696 -32.00 20.10 22.96
CA GLY A 696 -32.65 19.30 21.92
C GLY A 696 -31.74 18.26 21.28
N GLU A 697 -30.52 18.03 21.79
CA GLU A 697 -29.70 16.93 21.31
C GLU A 697 -30.34 15.58 21.63
N LYS A 698 -30.37 14.73 20.62
CA LYS A 698 -31.18 13.53 20.64
C LYS A 698 -30.50 12.41 19.90
N LEU A 699 -30.35 11.26 20.54
CA LEU A 699 -30.01 10.02 19.84
C LEU A 699 -31.31 9.41 19.31
N SER A 700 -31.42 9.30 17.98
CA SER A 700 -32.63 8.78 17.34
C SER A 700 -32.43 7.31 16.94
N VAL A 701 -33.33 6.45 17.40
CA VAL A 701 -33.40 5.02 17.10
C VAL A 701 -34.68 4.77 16.29
N GLY A 702 -34.53 4.39 15.03
CA GLY A 702 -35.63 4.12 14.12
C GLY A 702 -36.39 2.84 14.49
N GLY A 703 -35.72 1.86 15.09
CA GLY A 703 -36.34 0.64 15.59
C GLY A 703 -36.60 0.66 17.10
N LYS A 704 -36.21 -0.43 17.75
CA LYS A 704 -36.43 -0.66 19.18
C LYS A 704 -35.18 -0.34 20.00
N TYR A 705 -35.37 0.36 21.12
CA TYR A 705 -34.38 0.41 22.20
C TYR A 705 -34.66 -0.70 23.21
N THR A 706 -33.67 -1.55 23.48
CA THR A 706 -33.75 -2.60 24.51
C THR A 706 -32.71 -2.38 25.57
N GLN A 707 -33.09 -2.42 26.85
CA GLN A 707 -32.17 -2.38 27.97
C GLN A 707 -32.31 -3.60 28.88
N GLY A 708 -31.18 -4.26 29.14
CA GLY A 708 -31.05 -5.35 30.10
C GLY A 708 -30.77 -4.88 31.52
N ASN A 709 -30.77 -5.82 32.48
CA ASN A 709 -30.67 -5.51 33.92
C ASN A 709 -29.32 -4.92 34.36
N LYS A 710 -28.29 -5.02 33.52
CA LYS A 710 -26.95 -4.50 33.78
C LYS A 710 -26.63 -3.26 32.93
N GLY A 711 -27.55 -2.83 32.08
CA GLY A 711 -27.37 -1.64 31.24
C GLY A 711 -27.59 -0.34 32.01
N ARG A 712 -26.96 0.73 31.54
CA ARG A 712 -27.14 2.10 32.03
C ARG A 712 -27.53 3.02 30.88
N LEU A 713 -28.60 3.79 31.04
CA LEU A 713 -28.99 4.88 30.14
C LEU A 713 -28.73 6.21 30.84
N ILE A 714 -28.02 7.13 30.19
CA ILE A 714 -27.63 8.43 30.75
C ILE A 714 -28.29 9.56 29.96
N ILE A 715 -28.96 10.44 30.69
CA ILE A 715 -29.57 11.67 30.19
C ILE A 715 -28.84 12.87 30.77
N GLY A 716 -28.37 13.77 29.91
CA GLY A 716 -27.77 15.04 30.32
C GLY A 716 -28.85 16.10 30.47
N PHE A 717 -28.74 16.96 31.48
CA PHE A 717 -29.60 18.14 31.60
C PHE A 717 -28.85 19.36 32.13
N ASN A 718 -29.32 20.55 31.76
CA ASN A 718 -28.90 21.82 32.32
C ASN A 718 -30.10 22.79 32.39
N LYS A 719 -29.85 23.97 32.96
CA LYS A 719 -30.83 25.06 33.04
C LYS A 719 -30.47 26.11 32.00
N ASN A 720 -31.38 26.38 31.07
CA ASN A 720 -31.17 27.38 30.01
C ASN A 720 -31.67 28.78 30.44
N SER A 721 -32.79 28.85 31.16
CA SER A 721 -33.34 30.10 31.69
C SER A 721 -34.18 29.85 32.96
N PRO A 722 -34.60 30.88 33.72
CA PRO A 722 -35.49 30.70 34.86
C PRO A 722 -36.76 29.95 34.44
N ASN A 723 -36.91 28.71 34.93
CA ASN A 723 -38.00 27.77 34.63
C ASN A 723 -37.96 27.05 33.26
N SER A 724 -36.84 27.09 32.52
CA SER A 724 -36.65 26.28 31.30
C SER A 724 -35.48 25.31 31.46
N VAL A 725 -35.75 24.03 31.20
CA VAL A 725 -34.75 22.97 31.18
C VAL A 725 -34.32 22.68 29.76
N VAL A 726 -33.03 22.42 29.59
CA VAL A 726 -32.48 21.80 28.40
C VAL A 726 -31.99 20.42 28.82
N HIS A 727 -32.42 19.40 28.10
CA HIS A 727 -31.98 18.04 28.34
C HIS A 727 -31.75 17.34 27.02
N THR A 728 -30.95 16.28 27.09
CA THR A 728 -30.79 15.35 26.00
C THR A 728 -31.89 14.29 26.04
N ASP A 729 -32.11 13.59 24.93
CA ASP A 729 -33.15 12.55 24.90
C ASP A 729 -32.76 11.34 24.03
N LEU A 730 -33.34 10.20 24.34
CA LEU A 730 -33.31 9.00 23.50
C LEU A 730 -34.69 8.80 22.92
N SER A 731 -34.79 8.71 21.60
CA SER A 731 -36.07 8.40 20.95
C SER A 731 -35.99 7.13 20.15
N ALA A 732 -36.77 6.15 20.54
CA ALA A 732 -37.04 4.94 19.79
C ALA A 732 -38.50 4.87 19.34
N GLN A 733 -38.79 4.09 18.30
CA GLN A 733 -40.18 3.72 17.98
C GLN A 733 -40.78 2.86 19.10
N ASN A 734 -39.98 1.96 19.67
CA ASN A 734 -40.39 1.06 20.73
C ASN A 734 -39.31 0.96 21.81
N TYR A 735 -39.72 0.73 23.06
CA TYR A 735 -38.82 0.56 24.19
C TYR A 735 -39.13 -0.74 24.93
N GLU A 736 -38.09 -1.51 25.26
CA GLU A 736 -38.18 -2.65 26.17
C GLU A 736 -37.10 -2.51 27.24
N ILE A 737 -37.50 -2.07 28.43
CA ILE A 737 -36.58 -1.81 29.54
C ILE A 737 -36.85 -2.89 30.59
N LYS A 738 -35.95 -3.86 30.69
CA LYS A 738 -36.09 -5.01 31.60
C LYS A 738 -35.58 -4.71 33.02
N GLY A 739 -34.71 -3.71 33.15
CA GLY A 739 -34.01 -3.37 34.39
C GLY A 739 -32.89 -2.36 34.16
N GLY A 740 -31.92 -2.37 35.08
CA GLY A 740 -30.72 -1.53 34.99
C GLY A 740 -30.93 -0.14 35.54
N VAL A 741 -30.06 0.79 35.15
CA VAL A 741 -30.00 2.15 35.71
C VAL A 741 -30.44 3.17 34.66
N LEU A 742 -31.31 4.08 35.06
CA LEU A 742 -31.45 5.39 34.43
C LEU A 742 -30.65 6.39 35.25
N GLU A 743 -29.64 7.02 34.66
CA GLU A 743 -28.85 8.07 35.30
C GLU A 743 -29.18 9.43 34.68
N ILE A 744 -29.43 10.40 35.54
CA ILE A 744 -29.72 11.79 35.16
C ILE A 744 -28.54 12.66 35.62
N LEU A 745 -27.81 13.21 34.66
CA LEU A 745 -26.53 13.87 34.87
C LEU A 745 -26.64 15.38 34.64
N PRO A 746 -26.36 16.24 35.65
CA PRO A 746 -26.25 17.67 35.43
C PRO A 746 -24.98 17.98 34.63
N VAL A 747 -25.14 18.63 33.48
CA VAL A 747 -24.06 19.07 32.59
C VAL A 747 -24.03 20.60 32.51
N TYR A 748 -22.98 21.18 31.93
CA TYR A 748 -22.92 22.62 31.72
C TYR A 748 -23.84 23.04 30.56
N ASP A 749 -24.33 24.28 30.61
CA ASP A 749 -24.85 24.97 29.43
C ASP A 749 -23.72 25.58 28.59
N GLU A 750 -24.08 26.17 27.45
CA GLU A 750 -23.13 26.82 26.54
C GLU A 750 -22.41 28.04 27.15
N ASN A 751 -22.92 28.56 28.27
CA ASN A 751 -22.35 29.68 29.03
C ASN A 751 -21.56 29.21 30.26
N GLY A 752 -21.36 27.88 30.43
CA GLY A 752 -20.67 27.31 31.58
C GLY A 752 -21.47 27.34 32.89
N GLN A 753 -22.78 27.60 32.84
CA GLN A 753 -23.67 27.53 34.00
C GLN A 753 -24.24 26.12 34.21
N ARG A 754 -24.61 25.83 35.45
CA ARG A 754 -25.26 24.58 35.87
C ARG A 754 -26.52 24.89 36.67
N ILE A 755 -27.28 23.84 36.96
CA ILE A 755 -28.36 23.89 37.95
C ILE A 755 -27.89 24.53 39.27
N GLN A 756 -28.74 25.35 39.86
CA GLN A 756 -28.51 26.10 41.10
C GLN A 756 -29.44 25.60 42.21
N SER A 757 -29.11 25.92 43.47
CA SER A 757 -29.99 25.60 44.60
C SER A 757 -31.34 26.30 44.45
N GLY A 758 -32.43 25.57 44.73
CA GLY A 758 -33.81 26.03 44.61
C GLY A 758 -34.43 25.78 43.23
N ASP A 759 -33.66 25.30 42.25
CA ASP A 759 -34.19 25.00 40.92
C ASP A 759 -35.14 23.79 40.95
N LYS A 760 -36.27 23.95 40.24
CA LYS A 760 -37.23 22.89 39.94
C LYS A 760 -37.42 22.80 38.43
N LEU A 761 -36.97 21.70 37.82
CA LEU A 761 -36.91 21.53 36.37
C LEU A 761 -37.70 20.29 35.94
N LYS A 762 -38.58 20.41 34.95
CA LYS A 762 -39.40 19.30 34.45
C LYS A 762 -38.84 18.75 33.15
N LEU A 763 -38.33 17.52 33.15
CA LEU A 763 -37.62 16.93 32.00
C LEU A 763 -38.52 16.43 30.87
N ASP A 764 -39.74 15.96 31.16
CA ASP A 764 -40.70 15.57 30.11
C ASP A 764 -40.20 14.50 29.09
N LEU A 765 -39.32 13.59 29.54
CA LEU A 765 -38.63 12.54 28.75
C LEU A 765 -39.59 11.67 27.94
N ALA A 766 -39.33 11.56 26.63
CA ALA A 766 -40.23 10.88 25.69
C ALA A 766 -40.41 9.39 26.01
N PHE A 767 -39.33 8.70 26.41
CA PHE A 767 -39.35 7.27 26.72
C PHE A 767 -40.06 6.93 28.04
N LEU A 768 -40.32 7.90 28.93
CA LEU A 768 -41.15 7.70 30.12
C LEU A 768 -42.64 7.93 29.82
N LYS A 769 -42.96 8.83 28.87
CA LYS A 769 -44.36 9.12 28.47
C LYS A 769 -44.99 8.00 27.64
N ASN A 770 -44.26 7.49 26.65
CA ASN A 770 -44.76 6.46 25.73
C ASN A 770 -44.83 5.05 26.36
N ASN A 771 -44.44 4.93 27.64
CA ASN A 771 -44.03 3.66 28.23
C ASN A 771 -44.58 3.48 29.64
N ALA A 772 -45.76 4.04 29.92
CA ALA A 772 -46.39 4.09 31.25
C ALA A 772 -46.57 2.72 31.94
N ASN A 773 -46.32 1.59 31.24
CA ASN A 773 -46.33 0.23 31.80
C ASN A 773 -45.02 -0.58 31.60
N ASN A 774 -43.96 -0.04 30.99
CA ASN A 774 -42.77 -0.83 30.55
C ASN A 774 -41.39 -0.18 30.82
N ALA A 775 -41.31 1.01 31.41
CA ALA A 775 -40.04 1.61 31.83
C ALA A 775 -39.56 1.03 33.19
N ASN A 776 -39.27 -0.28 33.23
CA ASN A 776 -38.94 -1.01 34.44
C ASN A 776 -37.45 -0.88 34.81
N PHE A 777 -36.92 0.35 34.92
CA PHE A 777 -35.58 0.56 35.46
C PHE A 777 -35.51 0.01 36.90
N SER A 778 -34.44 -0.72 37.21
CA SER A 778 -34.20 -1.24 38.55
C SER A 778 -33.78 -0.14 39.52
N ASN A 779 -33.08 0.88 39.00
CA ASN A 779 -32.70 2.07 39.74
C ASN A 779 -32.83 3.34 38.88
N ILE A 780 -33.17 4.45 39.51
CA ILE A 780 -33.09 5.78 38.89
C ILE A 780 -32.16 6.62 39.77
N GLU A 781 -31.03 7.01 39.18
CA GLU A 781 -29.97 7.76 39.83
C GLU A 781 -29.96 9.20 39.29
N VAL A 782 -29.69 10.15 40.17
CA VAL A 782 -29.39 11.53 39.79
C VAL A 782 -28.05 11.88 40.39
N ALA A 783 -27.12 12.31 39.55
CA ALA A 783 -25.79 12.65 40.02
C ALA A 783 -25.84 13.98 40.79
N ASP A 784 -25.51 13.93 42.08
CA ASP A 784 -25.26 15.11 42.89
C ASP A 784 -24.08 15.92 42.34
N THR A 785 -24.02 17.20 42.68
CA THR A 785 -22.80 17.99 42.48
C THR A 785 -21.97 18.04 43.77
N ARG A 786 -20.83 18.73 43.73
CA ARG A 786 -20.04 18.99 44.94
C ARG A 786 -20.84 19.76 46.00
N THR A 787 -21.77 20.62 45.59
CA THR A 787 -22.48 21.55 46.48
C THR A 787 -23.99 21.30 46.57
N LEU A 788 -24.57 20.61 45.59
CA LEU A 788 -26.02 20.39 45.49
C LEU A 788 -26.36 18.92 45.64
N ARG A 789 -27.38 18.65 46.45
CA ARG A 789 -28.15 17.42 46.42
C ARG A 789 -29.22 17.56 45.36
N ILE A 790 -29.31 16.61 44.44
CA ILE A 790 -30.29 16.63 43.36
C ILE A 790 -31.20 15.40 43.49
N THR A 791 -32.51 15.63 43.42
CA THR A 791 -33.52 14.57 43.47
C THR A 791 -34.38 14.59 42.23
N PHE A 792 -34.86 13.43 41.78
CA PHE A 792 -35.79 13.29 40.67
C PHE A 792 -37.02 12.51 41.10
N ASP A 793 -38.19 13.09 40.89
CA ASP A 793 -39.47 12.40 41.04
C ASP A 793 -39.87 11.80 39.70
N LYS A 794 -39.89 10.47 39.62
CA LYS A 794 -40.22 9.73 38.39
C LYS A 794 -41.66 9.95 37.90
N ASN A 795 -42.60 10.21 38.80
CA ASN A 795 -44.02 10.32 38.45
C ASN A 795 -44.31 11.70 37.85
N THR A 796 -43.71 12.74 38.40
CA THR A 796 -43.86 14.12 37.91
C THR A 796 -42.78 14.53 36.90
N GLN A 797 -41.70 13.76 36.82
CA GLN A 797 -40.46 14.03 36.08
C GLN A 797 -39.81 15.36 36.47
N ILE A 798 -39.93 15.75 37.74
CA ILE A 798 -39.36 16.98 38.29
C ILE A 798 -38.02 16.68 38.95
N ILE A 799 -36.99 17.39 38.53
CA ILE A 799 -35.71 17.53 39.22
C ILE A 799 -35.82 18.67 40.22
N SER A 800 -35.35 18.45 41.44
CA SER A 800 -35.16 19.49 42.47
C SER A 800 -33.72 19.50 42.96
N ALA A 801 -33.11 20.68 43.07
CA ALA A 801 -31.75 20.85 43.60
C ALA A 801 -31.74 21.68 44.89
N GLU A 802 -31.04 21.20 45.90
CA GLU A 802 -30.91 21.85 47.22
C GLU A 802 -29.44 21.85 47.66
N LEU A 803 -29.02 22.85 48.44
CA LEU A 803 -27.68 22.84 49.04
C LEU A 803 -27.51 21.63 49.96
N LYS A 804 -26.36 20.96 49.86
CA LYS A 804 -26.02 19.91 50.82
C LYS A 804 -25.84 20.51 52.22
N ALA A 805 -26.35 19.81 53.24
CA ALA A 805 -26.41 20.31 54.62
C ALA A 805 -25.03 20.61 55.24
N ASP A 806 -23.97 20.03 54.71
CA ASP A 806 -22.57 20.23 55.08
C ASP A 806 -21.95 21.50 54.46
N VAL A 807 -22.40 21.92 53.26
CA VAL A 807 -21.99 23.19 52.63
C VAL A 807 -22.45 24.41 53.46
N LEU A 808 -23.59 24.28 54.14
CA LEU A 808 -24.14 25.32 55.02
C LEU A 808 -23.39 25.43 56.36
N LYS A 809 -22.63 24.40 56.80
CA LYS A 809 -21.88 24.45 58.06
C LYS A 809 -20.64 25.34 58.00
N THR A 810 -20.05 25.54 56.82
CA THR A 810 -18.88 26.41 56.64
C THR A 810 -19.19 27.91 56.58
N GLN A 811 -20.43 28.32 56.33
CA GLN A 811 -20.80 29.75 56.34
C GLN A 811 -21.18 30.27 57.73
N ASN A 812 -21.61 29.41 58.66
CA ASN A 812 -21.99 29.82 60.02
C ASN A 812 -20.80 29.94 61.00
N MET A 813 -19.55 29.78 60.54
CA MET A 813 -18.36 30.02 61.38
C MET A 813 -17.72 31.42 61.19
N SER A 814 -18.29 32.32 60.38
CA SER A 814 -17.77 33.69 60.23
C SER A 814 -18.61 34.79 60.88
N GLN A 815 -19.52 34.46 61.80
CA GLN A 815 -20.26 35.44 62.62
C GLN A 815 -20.00 35.28 64.13
N SER A 816 -18.76 34.97 64.49
CA SER A 816 -18.24 35.24 65.84
C SER A 816 -16.84 35.84 65.76
N MET A 817 -16.78 37.13 65.45
CA MET A 817 -15.80 38.07 66.00
C MET A 817 -16.43 39.46 66.06
#